data_AF-A0AAD8DR02-F1
#
_entry.id   AF-A0AAD8DR02-F1
#
_cell.length_a   1.000
_cell.length_b   1.000
_cell.length_c   1.000
_cell.angle_alpha   90.00
_cell.angle_beta   90.00
_cell.angle_gamma   90.00
#
_symmetry.space_group_name_H-M   'P 1'
#
loop_
_entity.id
_entity.type
_entity.pdbx_description
1 polymer ?
#
loop_
_entity_poly.entity_id
_entity_poly.type
_entity_poly.pdbx_seq_one_letter_code
_entity_poly.pdbx_strand_id
1 'polypeptide(L)'
;MASLLLRKTLCLNQLRTIHRSAVAFSVPITFNVYQNRRKFDEVLPEVMDTLMTSPKFTQQLPEVGEWVKKLLTYTMHGGKRGRGLSVPFAYQKLEDPEYFTEDKLHTARFIGWGIEMLQASILAVDDVIDASTTRRGQTCWYLQPDVGTSAVNDCLLIFHCLMELIDIKFGKEPIYSDLVKLFNEGFMYTTIGQYLDYVSGYSKAKNNLHTFTMERFNAVAVKKTGYYSFKLPLFAALLLVKNGKERDITELGSICYEFGKILQFQNDYKDLYWDEARSGKAGTDIQEGKLTWIAVTALERCNEAQRSIFEEYYGSKDPEHVKRIKQLYEELQIEEAFESNLSILQLFDYTLEGGKRGKGLAVPFAYQKMEDPQHFTEEKLHSARFLGWCIEMLHGSLLAADDIIDGSTTRRGKPCWYLQPDVGSYAINDCLLMNHSILELVEIKYGNEPLYTDFVKINNESVLYTTFGEYLDHSLRYSKEKNNLDGFTMDRFNTIAAHKTGCSFRSAVLVGLLLVKDGKERDITELSNICLEFGKLLQFQNDYKDIYWDEDSSGKAGTDIQEGKVSWLAVTALERSNEAQRSIFKEYYGSKDPEHVKRIKQLYDELKIEEVYQKFKNSYYESLEHRIRALPREGETEFFLEILEACRKQIF
;
A
#
# COMPACT_ATOMS: atom_id res chain seq x y z
N MET A 1 -17.36 -24.08 1.50
CA MET A 1 -17.26 -23.03 2.54
C MET A 1 -16.20 -23.38 3.60
N ALA A 2 -16.31 -24.50 4.32
CA ALA A 2 -15.23 -25.01 5.18
C ALA A 2 -13.93 -25.37 4.43
N SER A 3 -14.01 -25.85 3.17
CA SER A 3 -12.85 -26.09 2.29
C SER A 3 -12.23 -24.82 1.70
N LEU A 4 -13.00 -23.73 1.62
CA LEU A 4 -12.54 -22.39 1.21
C LEU A 4 -11.82 -21.67 2.36
N LEU A 5 -12.30 -21.89 3.59
CA LEU A 5 -11.57 -21.55 4.81
C LEU A 5 -10.25 -22.33 4.90
N LEU A 6 -10.23 -23.65 4.64
CA LEU A 6 -9.03 -24.48 4.74
C LEU A 6 -7.90 -24.09 3.75
N ARG A 7 -8.22 -23.54 2.57
CA ARG A 7 -7.22 -23.02 1.61
C ARG A 7 -6.69 -21.63 2.01
N LYS A 8 -7.48 -20.83 2.74
CA LYS A 8 -7.05 -19.52 3.28
C LYS A 8 -6.10 -19.70 4.48
N THR A 9 -6.25 -20.76 5.30
CA THR A 9 -5.50 -20.91 6.55
C THR A 9 -4.01 -21.22 6.39
N LEU A 10 -3.56 -21.83 5.29
CA LEU A 10 -2.14 -22.16 5.08
C LEU A 10 -1.29 -20.95 4.67
N CYS A 11 -1.85 -20.01 3.90
CA CYS A 11 -1.17 -18.77 3.49
C CYS A 11 -1.30 -17.67 4.57
N LEU A 12 -2.44 -17.60 5.26
CA LEU A 12 -2.68 -16.62 6.34
C LEU A 12 -2.00 -16.98 7.66
N ASN A 13 -1.86 -18.25 8.04
CA ASN A 13 -1.13 -18.59 9.28
C ASN A 13 0.38 -18.37 9.16
N GLN A 14 0.92 -18.48 7.94
CA GLN A 14 2.29 -18.11 7.64
C GLN A 14 2.44 -16.58 7.64
N LEU A 15 1.59 -15.81 6.94
CA LEU A 15 1.66 -14.34 7.03
C LEU A 15 1.37 -13.79 8.46
N ARG A 16 0.60 -14.50 9.29
CA ARG A 16 0.24 -14.09 10.67
C ARG A 16 1.39 -14.15 11.67
N THR A 17 2.26 -15.15 11.63
CA THR A 17 3.35 -15.25 12.63
C THR A 17 4.50 -14.27 12.26
N ILE A 18 4.63 -14.01 10.96
CA ILE A 18 5.46 -13.02 10.26
C ILE A 18 5.04 -11.59 10.58
N HIS A 19 3.75 -11.31 10.51
CA HIS A 19 3.19 -9.99 10.84
C HIS A 19 3.24 -9.73 12.35
N ARG A 20 3.02 -10.76 13.19
CA ARG A 20 3.20 -10.63 14.66
C ARG A 20 4.64 -10.30 15.04
N SER A 21 5.62 -10.86 14.34
CA SER A 21 7.05 -10.59 14.58
C SER A 21 7.52 -9.24 14.01
N ALA A 22 6.97 -8.80 12.88
CA ALA A 22 7.33 -7.54 12.22
C ALA A 22 6.73 -6.28 12.88
N VAL A 23 5.56 -6.42 13.52
CA VAL A 23 4.85 -5.33 14.22
C VAL A 23 5.55 -4.87 15.50
N ALA A 24 6.42 -5.68 16.10
CA ALA A 24 7.19 -5.30 17.27
C ALA A 24 8.28 -4.25 16.97
N PHE A 25 8.62 -4.02 15.69
CA PHE A 25 9.68 -3.08 15.28
C PHE A 25 9.08 -1.82 14.63
N SER A 26 8.85 -0.82 15.46
CA SER A 26 8.15 0.43 15.17
C SER A 26 9.02 1.50 14.52
N VAL A 27 9.59 1.25 13.33
CA VAL A 27 10.29 2.31 12.57
C VAL A 27 9.49 2.71 11.33
N PRO A 28 9.18 4.00 11.10
CA PRO A 28 8.56 4.47 9.86
C PRO A 28 9.35 4.01 8.64
N ILE A 29 8.66 3.45 7.64
CA ILE A 29 9.28 3.11 6.34
C ILE A 29 9.31 4.39 5.50
N THR A 30 10.25 5.29 5.79
CA THR A 30 10.68 6.34 4.84
C THR A 30 11.84 5.77 4.01
N PHE A 31 11.53 4.97 3.00
CA PHE A 31 12.54 4.57 2.01
C PHE A 31 12.71 5.72 1.00
N ASN A 32 13.62 6.65 1.27
CA ASN A 32 14.03 7.62 0.26
C ASN A 32 14.87 6.90 -0.80
N VAL A 33 14.17 6.35 -1.80
CA VAL A 33 14.75 5.55 -2.90
C VAL A 33 15.92 6.28 -3.56
N TYR A 34 15.79 7.60 -3.76
CA TYR A 34 16.77 8.40 -4.50
C TYR A 34 18.08 8.56 -3.72
N GLN A 35 18.00 8.97 -2.44
CA GLN A 35 19.18 9.13 -1.61
C GLN A 35 19.89 7.80 -1.32
N ASN A 36 19.12 6.74 -1.03
CA ASN A 36 19.69 5.42 -0.77
C ASN A 36 20.35 4.84 -2.03
N ARG A 37 19.74 5.02 -3.20
CA ARG A 37 20.36 4.62 -4.48
C ARG A 37 21.67 5.37 -4.73
N ARG A 38 21.71 6.68 -4.49
CA ARG A 38 22.94 7.46 -4.67
C ARG A 38 24.08 6.97 -3.77
N LYS A 39 23.81 6.80 -2.47
CA LYS A 39 24.82 6.29 -1.52
C LYS A 39 25.25 4.85 -1.82
N PHE A 40 24.35 4.04 -2.36
CA PHE A 40 24.69 2.69 -2.82
C PHE A 40 25.64 2.75 -4.03
N ASP A 41 25.36 3.62 -4.99
CA ASP A 41 26.18 3.82 -6.19
C ASP A 41 27.58 4.36 -5.87
N GLU A 42 27.70 5.18 -4.83
CA GLU A 42 28.99 5.71 -4.34
C GLU A 42 29.95 4.59 -3.87
N VAL A 43 29.45 3.38 -3.55
CA VAL A 43 30.26 2.22 -3.12
C VAL A 43 30.76 1.36 -4.30
N LEU A 44 30.16 1.49 -5.50
CA LEU A 44 30.56 0.67 -6.65
C LEU A 44 32.03 0.85 -7.05
N PRO A 45 32.61 2.08 -7.09
CA PRO A 45 34.02 2.25 -7.37
C PRO A 45 34.92 1.49 -6.38
N GLU A 46 34.62 1.53 -5.08
CA GLU A 46 35.36 0.76 -4.08
C GLU A 46 35.29 -0.75 -4.34
N VAL A 47 34.09 -1.26 -4.68
CA VAL A 47 33.91 -2.68 -5.00
C VAL A 47 34.77 -3.09 -6.18
N MET A 48 34.76 -2.29 -7.25
CA MET A 48 35.57 -2.52 -8.44
C MET A 48 37.06 -2.45 -8.12
N ASP A 49 37.52 -1.40 -7.43
CA ASP A 49 38.93 -1.22 -7.09
C ASP A 49 39.44 -2.32 -6.16
N THR A 50 38.63 -2.71 -5.16
CA THR A 50 38.95 -3.82 -4.26
C THR A 50 39.17 -5.12 -5.04
N LEU A 51 38.27 -5.46 -5.96
CA LEU A 51 38.43 -6.64 -6.80
C LEU A 51 39.70 -6.55 -7.66
N MET A 52 39.94 -5.40 -8.29
CA MET A 52 41.07 -5.20 -9.20
C MET A 52 42.43 -5.22 -8.48
N THR A 53 42.48 -5.13 -7.14
CA THR A 53 43.72 -5.30 -6.37
C THR A 53 44.12 -6.76 -6.15
N SER A 54 43.25 -7.74 -6.48
CA SER A 54 43.55 -9.15 -6.26
C SER A 54 44.82 -9.58 -7.02
N PRO A 55 45.73 -10.35 -6.39
CA PRO A 55 46.82 -11.04 -7.09
C PRO A 55 46.32 -11.93 -8.23
N LYS A 56 45.08 -12.44 -8.15
CA LYS A 56 44.48 -13.27 -9.20
C LYS A 56 44.20 -12.51 -10.49
N PHE A 57 44.16 -11.18 -10.46
CA PHE A 57 44.06 -10.33 -11.65
C PHE A 57 45.37 -9.59 -11.93
N THR A 58 46.05 -9.07 -10.91
CA THR A 58 47.27 -8.26 -11.08
C THR A 58 48.51 -9.05 -11.50
N GLN A 59 48.55 -10.36 -11.23
CA GLN A 59 49.65 -11.25 -11.68
C GLN A 59 49.34 -11.96 -13.00
N GLN A 60 48.31 -11.52 -13.72
CA GLN A 60 47.91 -12.06 -15.03
C GLN A 60 48.31 -11.11 -16.16
N LEU A 61 47.97 -11.48 -17.41
CA LEU A 61 48.08 -10.57 -18.54
C LEU A 61 47.14 -9.36 -18.34
N PRO A 62 47.57 -8.12 -18.68
CA PRO A 62 46.77 -6.91 -18.46
C PRO A 62 45.36 -6.97 -19.07
N GLU A 63 45.22 -7.62 -20.22
CA GLU A 63 43.94 -7.82 -20.94
C GLU A 63 42.87 -8.54 -20.10
N VAL A 64 43.27 -9.39 -19.14
CA VAL A 64 42.32 -10.07 -18.24
C VAL A 64 41.63 -9.06 -17.34
N GLY A 65 42.38 -8.12 -16.77
CA GLY A 65 41.83 -7.07 -15.91
C GLY A 65 40.95 -6.09 -16.69
N GLU A 66 41.35 -5.74 -17.91
CA GLU A 66 40.56 -4.91 -18.81
C GLU A 66 39.23 -5.58 -19.19
N TRP A 67 39.25 -6.89 -19.47
CA TRP A 67 38.05 -7.67 -19.79
C TRP A 67 37.07 -7.74 -18.61
N VAL A 68 37.56 -8.09 -17.41
CA VAL A 68 36.72 -8.16 -16.20
C VAL A 68 36.06 -6.80 -15.91
N LYS A 69 36.81 -5.70 -16.07
CA LYS A 69 36.28 -4.36 -15.89
C LYS A 69 35.19 -4.03 -16.92
N LYS A 70 35.40 -4.37 -18.20
CA LYS A 70 34.39 -4.21 -19.27
C LYS A 70 33.12 -5.01 -18.94
N LEU A 71 33.30 -6.29 -18.61
CA LEU A 71 32.22 -7.24 -18.31
C LEU A 71 31.33 -6.76 -17.16
N LEU A 72 31.93 -6.42 -16.01
CA LEU A 72 31.18 -5.97 -14.83
C LEU A 72 30.53 -4.61 -15.07
N THR A 73 31.25 -3.66 -15.70
CA THR A 73 30.69 -2.34 -16.00
C THR A 73 29.46 -2.45 -16.90
N TYR A 74 29.50 -3.33 -17.90
CA TYR A 74 28.37 -3.52 -18.82
C TYR A 74 27.19 -4.24 -18.14
N THR A 75 27.44 -5.40 -17.53
CA THR A 75 26.37 -6.28 -17.00
C THR A 75 25.73 -5.74 -15.72
N MET A 76 26.45 -4.93 -14.94
CA MET A 76 25.93 -4.29 -13.73
C MET A 76 25.37 -2.89 -13.98
N HIS A 77 25.44 -2.38 -15.22
CA HIS A 77 24.85 -1.09 -15.58
C HIS A 77 23.32 -1.11 -15.50
N GLY A 78 22.74 0.06 -15.22
CA GLY A 78 21.30 0.26 -15.20
C GLY A 78 20.60 -0.50 -14.07
N GLY A 79 19.39 -1.00 -14.37
CA GLY A 79 18.57 -1.74 -13.42
C GLY A 79 17.99 -0.88 -12.28
N LYS A 80 17.11 -1.49 -11.48
CA LYS A 80 16.52 -0.86 -10.29
C LYS A 80 17.36 -1.04 -9.03
N ARG A 81 18.32 -1.98 -9.04
CA ARG A 81 19.20 -2.36 -7.92
C ARG A 81 18.45 -2.74 -6.64
N GLY A 82 17.21 -3.22 -6.80
CA GLY A 82 16.33 -3.49 -5.68
C GLY A 82 16.88 -4.56 -4.73
N ARG A 83 17.58 -5.57 -5.26
CA ARG A 83 18.13 -6.66 -4.44
C ARG A 83 19.33 -6.19 -3.63
N GLY A 84 20.25 -5.47 -4.26
CA GLY A 84 21.39 -4.86 -3.59
C GLY A 84 20.98 -3.84 -2.53
N LEU A 85 20.00 -2.99 -2.83
CA LEU A 85 19.46 -1.99 -1.89
C LEU A 85 18.71 -2.60 -0.70
N SER A 86 18.17 -3.81 -0.85
CA SER A 86 17.50 -4.51 0.26
C SER A 86 18.43 -4.85 1.42
N VAL A 87 19.74 -5.07 1.18
CA VAL A 87 20.70 -5.39 2.25
C VAL A 87 20.90 -4.22 3.22
N PRO A 88 21.34 -3.01 2.77
CA PRO A 88 21.48 -1.87 3.67
C PRO A 88 20.14 -1.43 4.26
N PHE A 89 19.04 -1.56 3.51
CA PHE A 89 17.71 -1.26 4.03
C PHE A 89 17.32 -2.20 5.18
N ALA A 90 17.50 -3.52 5.00
CA ALA A 90 17.21 -4.49 6.03
C ALA A 90 18.10 -4.29 7.27
N TYR A 91 19.40 -4.03 7.07
CA TYR A 91 20.30 -3.72 8.19
C TYR A 91 19.82 -2.50 8.99
N GLN A 92 19.49 -1.39 8.31
CA GLN A 92 18.95 -0.18 8.96
C GLN A 92 17.67 -0.41 9.75
N LYS A 93 16.86 -1.42 9.39
CA LYS A 93 15.56 -1.67 10.02
C LYS A 93 15.60 -2.77 11.07
N LEU A 94 16.54 -3.71 10.97
CA LEU A 94 16.63 -4.86 11.85
C LEU A 94 17.64 -4.67 12.98
N GLU A 95 18.62 -3.80 12.81
CA GLU A 95 19.58 -3.44 13.86
C GLU A 95 18.94 -2.47 14.85
N ASP A 96 19.19 -2.73 16.13
CA ASP A 96 18.81 -1.79 17.19
C ASP A 96 19.61 -0.48 17.02
N PRO A 97 19.00 0.71 17.18
CA PRO A 97 19.72 1.98 17.16
C PRO A 97 21.00 2.02 18.02
N GLU A 98 21.05 1.26 19.13
CA GLU A 98 22.26 1.14 19.97
C GLU A 98 23.45 0.49 19.25
N TYR A 99 23.20 -0.50 18.39
CA TYR A 99 24.25 -1.27 17.69
C TYR A 99 24.44 -0.85 16.23
N PHE A 100 23.67 0.14 15.78
CA PHE A 100 23.76 0.68 14.43
C PHE A 100 25.06 1.45 14.22
N THR A 101 25.80 1.15 13.14
CA THR A 101 26.97 1.92 12.74
C THR A 101 26.98 2.21 11.24
N GLU A 102 27.50 3.38 10.84
CA GLU A 102 27.64 3.72 9.42
C GLU A 102 28.63 2.78 8.72
N ASP A 103 29.64 2.25 9.44
CA ASP A 103 30.59 1.26 8.91
C ASP A 103 29.91 -0.07 8.54
N LYS A 104 29.02 -0.58 9.39
CA LYS A 104 28.22 -1.76 9.07
C LYS A 104 27.20 -1.47 7.97
N LEU A 105 26.63 -0.27 7.92
CA LEU A 105 25.76 0.15 6.83
C LEU A 105 26.51 0.21 5.49
N HIS A 106 27.72 0.75 5.50
CA HIS A 106 28.62 0.73 4.35
C HIS A 106 28.95 -0.71 3.93
N THR A 107 29.26 -1.57 4.88
CA THR A 107 29.47 -3.01 4.67
C THR A 107 28.24 -3.68 4.04
N ALA A 108 27.03 -3.31 4.48
CA ALA A 108 25.77 -3.80 3.91
C ALA A 108 25.61 -3.36 2.44
N ARG A 109 26.00 -2.12 2.09
CA ARG A 109 26.02 -1.64 0.69
C ARG A 109 27.02 -2.45 -0.15
N PHE A 110 28.21 -2.72 0.40
CA PHE A 110 29.24 -3.52 -0.27
C PHE A 110 28.75 -4.96 -0.55
N ILE A 111 28.14 -5.61 0.45
CA ILE A 111 27.51 -6.94 0.27
C ILE A 111 26.36 -6.87 -0.74
N GLY A 112 25.56 -5.80 -0.72
CA GLY A 112 24.50 -5.57 -1.70
C GLY A 112 25.02 -5.51 -3.14
N TRP A 113 26.19 -4.92 -3.40
CA TRP A 113 26.82 -4.99 -4.72
C TRP A 113 27.25 -6.42 -5.10
N GLY A 114 27.66 -7.22 -4.13
CA GLY A 114 27.87 -8.65 -4.35
C GLY A 114 26.60 -9.38 -4.80
N ILE A 115 25.43 -9.02 -4.29
CA ILE A 115 24.14 -9.55 -4.75
C ILE A 115 23.80 -9.08 -6.17
N GLU A 116 24.12 -7.83 -6.52
CA GLU A 116 23.95 -7.35 -7.89
C GLU A 116 24.92 -8.05 -8.87
N MET A 117 26.14 -8.41 -8.45
CA MET A 117 27.04 -9.27 -9.23
C MET A 117 26.45 -10.68 -9.42
N LEU A 118 25.90 -11.28 -8.37
CA LEU A 118 25.21 -12.58 -8.46
C LEU A 118 24.05 -12.51 -9.48
N GLN A 119 23.24 -11.46 -9.40
CA GLN A 119 22.16 -11.23 -10.34
C GLN A 119 22.69 -11.05 -11.78
N ALA A 120 23.78 -10.29 -11.97
CA ALA A 120 24.38 -10.08 -13.29
C ALA A 120 24.85 -11.41 -13.92
N SER A 121 25.47 -12.29 -13.13
CA SER A 121 25.84 -13.65 -13.56
C SER A 121 24.62 -14.46 -14.01
N ILE A 122 23.55 -14.48 -13.20
CA ILE A 122 22.31 -15.21 -13.51
C ILE A 122 21.63 -14.64 -14.76
N LEU A 123 21.56 -13.32 -14.92
CA LEU A 123 20.92 -12.69 -16.07
C LEU A 123 21.70 -12.93 -17.36
N ALA A 124 23.04 -12.90 -17.31
CA ALA A 124 23.86 -13.11 -18.50
C ALA A 124 23.66 -14.53 -19.08
N VAL A 125 23.46 -15.55 -18.24
CA VAL A 125 23.16 -16.91 -18.71
C VAL A 125 21.68 -17.08 -19.09
N ASP A 126 20.76 -16.44 -18.36
CA ASP A 126 19.32 -16.41 -18.67
C ASP A 126 19.09 -15.83 -20.06
N ASP A 127 19.76 -14.72 -20.40
CA ASP A 127 19.66 -14.09 -21.72
C ASP A 127 20.11 -15.03 -22.86
N VAL A 128 21.13 -15.87 -22.62
CA VAL A 128 21.59 -16.87 -23.61
C VAL A 128 20.58 -18.01 -23.74
N ILE A 129 20.07 -18.54 -22.63
CA ILE A 129 19.12 -19.66 -22.62
C ILE A 129 17.81 -19.26 -23.29
N ASP A 130 17.32 -18.05 -22.98
CA ASP A 130 16.03 -17.54 -23.46
C ASP A 130 16.17 -16.79 -24.80
N ALA A 131 17.37 -16.77 -25.40
CA ALA A 131 17.68 -16.07 -26.65
C ALA A 131 17.21 -14.60 -26.66
N SER A 132 17.35 -13.92 -25.53
CA SER A 132 16.91 -12.53 -25.34
C SER A 132 17.77 -11.56 -26.13
N THR A 133 17.15 -10.58 -26.78
CA THR A 133 17.89 -9.58 -27.58
C THR A 133 18.29 -8.35 -26.78
N THR A 134 17.48 -7.97 -25.80
CA THR A 134 17.63 -6.74 -25.01
C THR A 134 17.49 -7.00 -23.51
N ARG A 135 18.28 -6.27 -22.72
CA ARG A 135 18.27 -6.30 -21.26
C ARG A 135 18.59 -4.91 -20.73
N ARG A 136 17.73 -4.38 -19.85
CA ARG A 136 17.90 -3.05 -19.21
C ARG A 136 18.07 -1.91 -20.23
N GLY A 137 17.39 -2.02 -21.38
CA GLY A 137 17.47 -1.03 -22.47
C GLY A 137 18.77 -1.08 -23.28
N GLN A 138 19.59 -2.13 -23.12
CA GLN A 138 20.82 -2.36 -23.88
C GLN A 138 20.78 -3.74 -24.55
N THR A 139 21.60 -3.95 -25.58
CA THR A 139 21.78 -5.27 -26.20
C THR A 139 22.34 -6.27 -25.19
N CYS A 140 21.80 -7.50 -25.15
CA CYS A 140 22.28 -8.55 -24.25
C CYS A 140 23.79 -8.83 -24.43
N TRP A 141 24.47 -9.22 -23.35
CA TRP A 141 25.93 -9.35 -23.33
C TRP A 141 26.47 -10.32 -24.40
N TYR A 142 25.81 -11.47 -24.58
CA TYR A 142 26.22 -12.49 -25.55
C TYR A 142 26.08 -12.04 -27.02
N LEU A 143 25.35 -10.95 -27.27
CA LEU A 143 25.19 -10.36 -28.61
C LEU A 143 26.18 -9.22 -28.87
N GLN A 144 27.06 -8.90 -27.92
CA GLN A 144 28.14 -7.95 -28.18
C GLN A 144 29.11 -8.51 -29.22
N PRO A 145 29.63 -7.68 -30.16
CA PRO A 145 30.41 -8.15 -31.30
C PRO A 145 31.63 -9.01 -30.96
N ASP A 146 32.25 -8.79 -29.80
CA ASP A 146 33.46 -9.46 -29.35
C ASP A 146 33.22 -10.52 -28.26
N VAL A 147 31.97 -10.87 -27.97
CA VAL A 147 31.60 -11.81 -26.91
C VAL A 147 31.08 -13.12 -27.51
N GLY A 148 29.88 -13.10 -28.14
CA GLY A 148 29.26 -14.32 -28.63
C GLY A 148 28.99 -15.35 -27.52
N THR A 149 29.21 -16.63 -27.80
CA THR A 149 28.98 -17.72 -26.84
C THR A 149 29.98 -17.76 -25.68
N SER A 150 31.06 -16.98 -25.73
CA SER A 150 31.99 -16.83 -24.61
C SER A 150 31.31 -16.23 -23.37
N ALA A 151 30.16 -15.56 -23.54
CA ALA A 151 29.32 -15.06 -22.47
C ALA A 151 29.02 -16.12 -21.39
N VAL A 152 28.92 -17.40 -21.76
CA VAL A 152 28.72 -18.49 -20.79
C VAL A 152 29.88 -18.58 -19.79
N ASN A 153 31.12 -18.42 -20.27
CA ASN A 153 32.30 -18.34 -19.41
C ASN A 153 32.28 -17.06 -18.58
N ASP A 154 31.88 -15.94 -19.17
CA ASP A 154 31.78 -14.66 -18.47
C ASP A 154 30.78 -14.70 -17.30
N CYS A 155 29.69 -15.46 -17.43
CA CYS A 155 28.73 -15.68 -16.32
C CYS A 155 29.42 -16.31 -15.11
N LEU A 156 30.24 -17.33 -15.35
CA LEU A 156 31.04 -17.98 -14.31
C LEU A 156 32.08 -17.02 -13.74
N LEU A 157 32.71 -16.22 -14.61
CA LEU A 157 33.70 -15.23 -14.23
C LEU A 157 33.10 -14.18 -13.28
N ILE A 158 31.90 -13.66 -13.55
CA ILE A 158 31.21 -12.72 -12.64
C ILE A 158 31.00 -13.34 -11.26
N PHE A 159 30.53 -14.59 -11.21
CA PHE A 159 30.32 -15.29 -9.94
C PHE A 159 31.63 -15.51 -9.17
N HIS A 160 32.71 -15.88 -9.87
CA HIS A 160 34.01 -16.03 -9.23
C HIS A 160 34.65 -14.70 -8.82
N CYS A 161 34.41 -13.61 -9.55
CA CYS A 161 34.74 -12.25 -9.11
C CYS A 161 34.01 -11.88 -7.82
N LEU A 162 32.73 -12.22 -7.70
CA LEU A 162 31.98 -12.06 -6.45
C LEU A 162 32.63 -12.86 -5.31
N MET A 163 32.94 -14.14 -5.52
CA MET A 163 33.55 -14.96 -4.46
C MET A 163 34.93 -14.43 -4.05
N GLU A 164 35.73 -13.95 -5.01
CA GLU A 164 37.01 -13.30 -4.75
C GLU A 164 36.85 -12.00 -3.95
N LEU A 165 35.86 -11.18 -4.30
CA LEU A 165 35.54 -9.95 -3.58
C LEU A 165 35.19 -10.24 -2.12
N ILE A 166 34.38 -11.29 -1.89
CA ILE A 166 34.02 -11.73 -0.53
C ILE A 166 35.25 -12.22 0.24
N ASP A 167 36.16 -12.93 -0.40
CA ASP A 167 37.40 -13.41 0.23
C ASP A 167 38.33 -12.26 0.63
N ILE A 168 38.54 -11.27 -0.26
CA ILE A 168 39.40 -10.12 0.01
C ILE A 168 38.83 -9.28 1.17
N LYS A 169 37.53 -8.95 1.12
CA LYS A 169 36.91 -8.04 2.08
C LYS A 169 36.59 -8.72 3.41
N PHE A 170 36.18 -9.98 3.39
CA PHE A 170 35.63 -10.67 4.55
C PHE A 170 36.40 -11.91 4.98
N GLY A 171 37.43 -12.39 4.27
CA GLY A 171 38.10 -13.68 4.54
C GLY A 171 38.64 -13.86 5.97
N LYS A 172 38.86 -12.76 6.71
CA LYS A 172 39.28 -12.77 8.12
C LYS A 172 38.15 -12.43 9.10
N GLU A 173 36.98 -12.07 8.60
CA GLU A 173 35.83 -11.65 9.39
C GLU A 173 35.01 -12.86 9.86
N PRO A 174 34.41 -12.81 11.07
CA PRO A 174 33.57 -13.90 11.60
C PRO A 174 32.36 -14.26 10.74
N ILE A 175 31.91 -13.35 9.87
CA ILE A 175 30.75 -13.55 8.98
C ILE A 175 31.09 -14.27 7.68
N TYR A 176 32.39 -14.45 7.36
CA TYR A 176 32.86 -14.98 6.08
C TYR A 176 32.20 -16.29 5.67
N SER A 177 32.32 -17.31 6.54
CA SER A 177 31.85 -18.66 6.22
C SER A 177 30.34 -18.71 5.98
N ASP A 178 29.58 -17.84 6.64
CA ASP A 178 28.13 -17.76 6.48
C ASP A 178 27.74 -16.95 5.25
N LEU A 179 28.47 -15.87 4.92
CA LEU A 179 28.30 -15.15 3.66
C LEU A 179 28.54 -16.09 2.47
N VAL A 180 29.64 -16.84 2.48
CA VAL A 180 29.97 -17.83 1.45
C VAL A 180 28.85 -18.88 1.32
N LYS A 181 28.32 -19.39 2.43
CA LYS A 181 27.19 -20.34 2.40
C LYS A 181 25.94 -19.70 1.82
N LEU A 182 25.58 -18.48 2.23
CA LEU A 182 24.38 -17.77 1.76
C LEU A 182 24.43 -17.51 0.25
N PHE A 183 25.56 -16.99 -0.27
CA PHE A 183 25.72 -16.74 -1.70
C PHE A 183 25.67 -18.04 -2.51
N ASN A 184 26.33 -19.10 -2.05
CA ASN A 184 26.28 -20.41 -2.71
C ASN A 184 24.87 -21.03 -2.65
N GLU A 185 24.18 -20.96 -1.52
CA GLU A 185 22.81 -21.45 -1.38
C GLU A 185 21.87 -20.69 -2.32
N GLY A 186 21.96 -19.35 -2.34
CA GLY A 186 21.19 -18.49 -3.23
C GLY A 186 21.42 -18.82 -4.70
N PHE A 187 22.67 -19.01 -5.11
CA PHE A 187 23.03 -19.39 -6.46
C PHE A 187 22.55 -20.81 -6.83
N MET A 188 22.74 -21.77 -5.92
CA MET A 188 22.35 -23.16 -6.12
C MET A 188 20.84 -23.29 -6.33
N TYR A 189 20.02 -22.75 -5.43
CA TYR A 189 18.57 -22.82 -5.59
C TYR A 189 18.08 -22.04 -6.79
N THR A 190 18.71 -20.91 -7.13
CA THR A 190 18.36 -20.17 -8.36
C THR A 190 18.68 -20.98 -9.60
N THR A 191 19.82 -21.68 -9.63
CA THR A 191 20.20 -22.58 -10.74
C THR A 191 19.23 -23.76 -10.85
N ILE A 192 18.81 -24.36 -9.73
CA ILE A 192 17.75 -25.38 -9.71
C ILE A 192 16.44 -24.79 -10.24
N GLY A 193 16.10 -23.56 -9.84
CA GLY A 193 14.92 -22.83 -10.32
C GLY A 193 14.95 -22.59 -11.82
N GLN A 194 16.10 -22.18 -12.36
CA GLN A 194 16.31 -22.00 -13.81
C GLN A 194 16.22 -23.32 -14.57
N TYR A 195 16.79 -24.40 -14.04
CA TYR A 195 16.60 -25.73 -14.60
C TYR A 195 15.12 -26.12 -14.64
N LEU A 196 14.41 -25.95 -13.52
CA LEU A 196 12.99 -26.27 -13.44
C LEU A 196 12.16 -25.43 -14.42
N ASP A 197 12.43 -24.13 -14.54
CA ASP A 197 11.81 -23.23 -15.52
C ASP A 197 11.99 -23.75 -16.95
N TYR A 198 13.24 -24.05 -17.33
CA TYR A 198 13.59 -24.55 -18.66
C TYR A 198 12.95 -25.90 -18.99
N VAL A 199 13.05 -26.90 -18.09
CA VAL A 199 12.50 -28.23 -18.36
C VAL A 199 10.97 -28.24 -18.34
N SER A 200 10.36 -27.32 -17.60
CA SER A 200 8.89 -27.18 -17.55
C SER A 200 8.31 -26.55 -18.81
N GLY A 201 9.10 -25.85 -19.61
CA GLY A 201 8.64 -25.26 -20.87
C GLY A 201 7.94 -26.29 -21.76
N TYR A 202 6.76 -25.94 -22.25
CA TYR A 202 5.95 -26.73 -23.15
C TYR A 202 6.50 -26.69 -24.57
N SER A 203 6.43 -27.84 -25.23
CA SER A 203 6.44 -27.92 -26.68
C SER A 203 5.60 -29.11 -27.13
N LYS A 204 5.09 -29.09 -28.36
CA LYS A 204 4.34 -30.22 -28.92
C LYS A 204 5.11 -31.54 -28.82
N ALA A 205 6.43 -31.49 -29.00
CA ALA A 205 7.29 -32.67 -28.90
C ALA A 205 7.38 -33.23 -27.46
N LYS A 206 7.37 -32.36 -26.44
CA LYS A 206 7.40 -32.79 -25.02
C LYS A 206 6.04 -33.30 -24.53
N ASN A 207 4.94 -32.77 -25.09
CA ASN A 207 3.56 -33.07 -24.72
C ASN A 207 3.33 -33.11 -23.18
N ASN A 208 3.87 -32.12 -22.48
CA ASN A 208 3.97 -32.08 -21.02
C ASN A 208 2.99 -31.10 -20.35
N LEU A 209 1.89 -30.71 -21.01
CA LEU A 209 0.92 -29.76 -20.42
C LEU A 209 0.30 -30.22 -19.11
N HIS A 210 0.22 -31.54 -18.87
CA HIS A 210 -0.22 -32.07 -17.58
C HIS A 210 0.68 -31.62 -16.41
N THR A 211 1.89 -31.12 -16.68
CA THR A 211 2.81 -30.56 -15.67
C THR A 211 2.58 -29.08 -15.38
N PHE A 212 1.71 -28.40 -16.15
CA PHE A 212 1.39 -26.97 -15.93
C PHE A 212 0.43 -26.83 -14.76
N THR A 213 0.97 -26.92 -13.55
CA THR A 213 0.22 -26.82 -12.29
C THR A 213 0.71 -25.65 -11.45
N MET A 214 -0.18 -25.11 -10.61
CA MET A 214 0.18 -24.02 -9.69
C MET A 214 1.25 -24.45 -8.68
N GLU A 215 1.27 -25.72 -8.28
CA GLU A 215 2.31 -26.29 -7.43
C GLU A 215 3.70 -26.21 -8.10
N ARG A 216 3.77 -26.58 -9.39
CA ARG A 216 5.02 -26.54 -10.15
C ARG A 216 5.47 -25.10 -10.39
N PHE A 217 4.53 -24.21 -10.74
CA PHE A 217 4.80 -22.77 -10.85
C PHE A 217 5.37 -22.21 -9.54
N ASN A 218 4.73 -22.49 -8.40
CA ASN A 218 5.20 -22.05 -7.10
C ASN A 218 6.61 -22.58 -6.78
N ALA A 219 6.89 -23.85 -7.11
CA ALA A 219 8.20 -24.44 -6.91
C ALA A 219 9.30 -23.77 -7.76
N VAL A 220 8.97 -23.37 -9.00
CA VAL A 220 9.84 -22.58 -9.87
C VAL A 220 10.04 -21.18 -9.28
N ALA A 221 8.96 -20.46 -9.00
CA ALA A 221 9.02 -19.08 -8.50
C ALA A 221 9.80 -18.94 -7.20
N VAL A 222 9.61 -19.86 -6.25
CA VAL A 222 10.35 -19.86 -4.99
C VAL A 222 11.85 -20.03 -5.24
N LYS A 223 12.25 -21.01 -6.07
CA LYS A 223 13.67 -21.32 -6.32
C LYS A 223 14.35 -20.31 -7.23
N LYS A 224 13.73 -19.99 -8.38
CA LYS A 224 14.23 -19.06 -9.40
C LYS A 224 14.26 -17.63 -8.86
N THR A 225 13.27 -17.21 -8.07
CA THR A 225 13.09 -15.80 -7.68
C THR A 225 13.18 -15.58 -6.18
N GLY A 226 12.52 -16.40 -5.34
CA GLY A 226 12.47 -16.20 -3.89
C GLY A 226 13.82 -16.23 -3.16
N TYR A 227 14.65 -17.23 -3.44
CA TYR A 227 15.94 -17.41 -2.73
C TYR A 227 16.89 -16.23 -2.93
N TYR A 228 17.29 -15.92 -4.17
CA TYR A 228 18.29 -14.86 -4.38
C TYR A 228 17.71 -13.44 -4.34
N SER A 229 16.41 -13.25 -4.60
CA SER A 229 15.81 -11.90 -4.64
C SER A 229 15.38 -11.38 -3.27
N PHE A 230 15.02 -12.27 -2.35
CA PHE A 230 14.49 -11.88 -1.04
C PHE A 230 15.25 -12.52 0.12
N LYS A 231 15.39 -13.87 0.13
CA LYS A 231 16.04 -14.57 1.25
C LYS A 231 17.50 -14.16 1.40
N LEU A 232 18.28 -14.21 0.31
CA LEU A 232 19.71 -13.89 0.33
C LEU A 232 19.98 -12.45 0.83
N PRO A 233 19.38 -11.38 0.27
CA PRO A 233 19.62 -10.03 0.77
C PRO A 233 19.28 -9.83 2.24
N LEU A 234 18.14 -10.38 2.67
CA LEU A 234 17.66 -10.23 4.03
C LEU A 234 18.55 -10.98 5.04
N PHE A 235 18.96 -12.20 4.69
CA PHE A 235 19.80 -13.02 5.56
C PHE A 235 21.24 -12.51 5.57
N ALA A 236 21.73 -11.96 4.47
CA ALA A 236 23.01 -11.28 4.43
C ALA A 236 23.03 -10.06 5.36
N ALA A 237 21.93 -9.30 5.43
CA ALA A 237 21.81 -8.20 6.39
C ALA A 237 21.78 -8.69 7.85
N LEU A 238 21.11 -9.81 8.14
CA LEU A 238 21.08 -10.41 9.49
C LEU A 238 22.47 -10.81 9.99
N LEU A 239 23.42 -11.11 9.12
CA LEU A 239 24.81 -11.37 9.54
C LEU A 239 25.49 -10.14 10.13
N LEU A 240 25.02 -8.93 9.81
CA LEU A 240 25.56 -7.67 10.32
C LEU A 240 24.85 -7.19 11.60
N VAL A 241 23.61 -7.65 11.80
CA VAL A 241 22.76 -7.32 12.94
C VAL A 241 23.27 -8.00 14.21
N LYS A 242 23.28 -7.27 15.33
CA LYS A 242 23.63 -7.84 16.64
C LYS A 242 22.70 -9.01 16.97
N ASN A 243 23.30 -10.17 17.25
CA ASN A 243 22.62 -11.45 17.51
C ASN A 243 21.65 -11.88 16.37
N GLY A 244 21.85 -11.36 15.15
CA GLY A 244 20.96 -11.66 14.01
C GLY A 244 20.97 -13.14 13.61
N LYS A 245 22.08 -13.86 13.82
CA LYS A 245 22.20 -15.31 13.59
C LYS A 245 21.38 -16.16 14.56
N GLU A 246 21.04 -15.61 15.73
CA GLU A 246 20.33 -16.32 16.80
C GLU A 246 18.80 -16.16 16.70
N ARG A 247 18.33 -15.33 15.76
CA ARG A 247 16.89 -15.11 15.53
C ARG A 247 16.24 -16.36 14.91
N ASP A 248 14.98 -16.62 15.26
CA ASP A 248 14.19 -17.62 14.52
C ASP A 248 13.86 -17.07 13.13
N ILE A 249 14.51 -17.64 12.12
CA ILE A 249 14.44 -17.23 10.72
C ILE A 249 13.56 -18.17 9.88
N THR A 250 12.93 -19.17 10.48
CA THR A 250 12.12 -20.18 9.76
C THR A 250 10.96 -19.51 9.05
N GLU A 251 10.27 -18.64 9.77
CA GLU A 251 9.17 -17.87 9.22
C GLU A 251 9.64 -16.81 8.24
N LEU A 252 10.78 -16.18 8.52
CA LEU A 252 11.37 -15.17 7.66
C LEU A 252 11.68 -15.72 6.26
N GLY A 253 12.16 -16.96 6.18
CA GLY A 253 12.33 -17.66 4.91
C GLY A 253 11.00 -17.84 4.16
N SER A 254 9.93 -18.18 4.88
CA SER A 254 8.60 -18.37 4.29
C SER A 254 8.03 -17.07 3.71
N ILE A 255 8.18 -15.92 4.39
CA ILE A 255 7.89 -14.57 3.80
C ILE A 255 8.58 -14.42 2.46
N CYS A 256 9.90 -14.68 2.44
CA CYS A 256 10.73 -14.41 1.29
C CYS A 256 10.27 -15.24 0.08
N TYR A 257 9.79 -16.46 0.33
CA TYR A 257 9.22 -17.33 -0.69
C TYR A 257 7.88 -16.80 -1.22
N GLU A 258 7.02 -16.28 -0.36
CA GLU A 258 5.77 -15.62 -0.78
C GLU A 258 6.02 -14.38 -1.65
N PHE A 259 6.92 -13.48 -1.22
CA PHE A 259 7.32 -12.34 -2.05
C PHE A 259 7.97 -12.77 -3.37
N GLY A 260 8.74 -13.86 -3.35
CA GLY A 260 9.29 -14.50 -4.55
C GLY A 260 8.20 -14.88 -5.56
N LYS A 261 7.12 -15.51 -5.08
CA LYS A 261 5.97 -15.88 -5.91
C LYS A 261 5.26 -14.66 -6.48
N ILE A 262 5.01 -13.63 -5.66
CA ILE A 262 4.38 -12.39 -6.12
C ILE A 262 5.24 -11.69 -7.19
N LEU A 263 6.56 -11.62 -6.97
CA LEU A 263 7.45 -10.99 -7.93
C LEU A 263 7.52 -11.78 -9.25
N GLN A 264 7.51 -13.11 -9.19
CA GLN A 264 7.46 -13.94 -10.40
C GLN A 264 6.15 -13.74 -11.15
N PHE A 265 5.01 -13.79 -10.44
CA PHE A 265 3.69 -13.49 -10.99
C PHE A 265 3.63 -12.13 -11.68
N GLN A 266 4.20 -11.08 -11.07
CA GLN A 266 4.32 -9.76 -11.70
C GLN A 266 5.23 -9.75 -12.94
N ASN A 267 6.28 -10.56 -12.97
CA ASN A 267 7.18 -10.62 -14.12
C ASN A 267 6.48 -11.28 -15.31
N ASP A 268 5.75 -12.37 -15.09
CA ASP A 268 4.97 -13.06 -16.13
C ASP A 268 3.92 -12.13 -16.75
N TYR A 269 3.26 -11.29 -15.95
CA TYR A 269 2.32 -10.28 -16.47
C TYR A 269 3.01 -9.19 -17.28
N LYS A 270 4.15 -8.68 -16.80
CA LYS A 270 4.92 -7.67 -17.56
C LYS A 270 5.40 -8.23 -18.89
N ASP A 271 5.79 -9.51 -18.92
CA ASP A 271 6.23 -10.17 -20.15
C ASP A 271 5.12 -10.15 -21.21
N LEU A 272 3.87 -10.37 -20.80
CA LEU A 272 2.74 -10.43 -21.72
C LEU A 272 2.19 -9.06 -22.13
N TYR A 273 2.00 -8.16 -21.17
CA TYR A 273 1.19 -6.94 -21.33
C TYR A 273 1.99 -5.64 -21.43
N TRP A 274 3.29 -5.63 -21.10
CA TRP A 274 4.10 -4.42 -21.24
C TRP A 274 4.87 -4.42 -22.56
N ASP A 275 4.95 -3.25 -23.18
CA ASP A 275 5.86 -3.05 -24.31
C ASP A 275 7.34 -3.06 -23.87
N GLU A 276 8.22 -3.25 -24.85
CA GLU A 276 9.66 -3.31 -24.62
C GLU A 276 10.22 -1.99 -24.05
N ALA A 277 9.61 -0.85 -24.39
CA ALA A 277 10.03 0.45 -23.87
C ALA A 277 9.80 0.58 -22.36
N ARG A 278 8.69 0.02 -21.85
CA ARG A 278 8.31 0.03 -20.44
C ARG A 278 8.99 -1.07 -19.63
N SER A 279 9.09 -2.29 -20.18
CA SER A 279 9.67 -3.44 -19.49
C SER A 279 11.21 -3.48 -19.56
N GLY A 280 11.78 -2.88 -20.62
CA GLY A 280 13.20 -2.95 -20.96
C GLY A 280 13.65 -4.29 -21.56
N LYS A 281 12.71 -5.16 -21.96
CA LYS A 281 12.94 -6.40 -22.71
C LYS A 281 11.72 -6.82 -23.55
N ALA A 282 11.91 -7.51 -24.67
CA ALA A 282 10.79 -8.12 -25.38
C ALA A 282 10.18 -9.28 -24.57
N GLY A 283 8.85 -9.45 -24.67
CA GLY A 283 8.14 -10.59 -24.09
C GLY A 283 8.31 -11.86 -24.94
N THR A 284 8.70 -12.95 -24.29
CA THR A 284 9.10 -14.21 -24.95
C THR A 284 8.38 -15.44 -24.39
N ASP A 285 7.61 -15.30 -23.30
CA ASP A 285 7.12 -16.44 -22.54
C ASP A 285 6.20 -17.38 -23.34
N ILE A 286 5.37 -16.84 -24.24
CA ILE A 286 4.48 -17.64 -25.10
C ILE A 286 5.30 -18.44 -26.11
N GLN A 287 6.24 -17.79 -26.79
CA GLN A 287 7.07 -18.36 -27.85
C GLN A 287 7.96 -19.50 -27.34
N GLU A 288 8.51 -19.31 -26.13
CA GLU A 288 9.38 -20.28 -25.47
C GLU A 288 8.57 -21.33 -24.67
N GLY A 289 7.23 -21.22 -24.67
CA GLY A 289 6.34 -22.18 -24.04
C GLY A 289 6.49 -22.20 -22.52
N LYS A 290 6.86 -21.08 -21.90
CA LYS A 290 7.22 -21.01 -20.47
C LYS A 290 6.04 -21.37 -19.56
N LEU A 291 6.37 -21.98 -18.44
CA LEU A 291 5.43 -22.24 -17.34
C LEU A 291 5.19 -20.94 -16.57
N THR A 292 4.28 -20.12 -17.08
CA THR A 292 3.87 -18.86 -16.43
C THR A 292 2.61 -19.05 -15.60
N TRP A 293 2.39 -18.18 -14.62
CA TRP A 293 1.12 -18.13 -13.90
C TRP A 293 -0.08 -17.95 -14.85
N ILE A 294 0.10 -17.15 -15.89
CA ILE A 294 -0.92 -16.86 -16.92
C ILE A 294 -1.29 -18.14 -17.65
N ALA A 295 -0.30 -18.92 -18.09
CA ALA A 295 -0.51 -20.20 -18.76
C ALA A 295 -1.22 -21.22 -17.87
N VAL A 296 -0.80 -21.36 -16.60
CA VAL A 296 -1.45 -22.26 -15.64
C VAL A 296 -2.90 -21.85 -15.42
N THR A 297 -3.15 -20.55 -15.18
CA THR A 297 -4.50 -20.02 -14.94
C THR A 297 -5.40 -20.18 -16.17
N ALA A 298 -4.87 -19.97 -17.36
CA ALA A 298 -5.60 -20.19 -18.61
C ALA A 298 -5.98 -21.67 -18.78
N LEU A 299 -5.05 -22.60 -18.55
CA LEU A 299 -5.32 -24.04 -18.64
C LEU A 299 -6.31 -24.54 -17.60
N GLU A 300 -6.35 -23.93 -16.41
CA GLU A 300 -7.36 -24.21 -15.38
C GLU A 300 -8.77 -23.70 -15.75
N ARG A 301 -8.86 -22.72 -16.67
CA ARG A 301 -10.12 -22.12 -17.12
C ARG A 301 -10.61 -22.62 -18.49
N CYS A 302 -9.73 -23.16 -19.31
CA CYS A 302 -10.07 -23.64 -20.66
C CYS A 302 -11.14 -24.75 -20.62
N ASN A 303 -12.10 -24.68 -21.54
CA ASN A 303 -12.84 -25.86 -21.98
C ASN A 303 -11.99 -26.74 -22.93
N GLU A 304 -12.50 -27.89 -23.36
CA GLU A 304 -11.75 -28.82 -24.23
C GLU A 304 -11.30 -28.18 -25.55
N ALA A 305 -12.16 -27.40 -26.22
CA ALA A 305 -11.83 -26.74 -27.48
C ALA A 305 -10.73 -25.68 -27.30
N GLN A 306 -10.84 -24.87 -26.26
CA GLN A 306 -9.83 -23.87 -25.88
C GLN A 306 -8.50 -24.52 -25.48
N ARG A 307 -8.56 -25.66 -24.80
CA ARG A 307 -7.37 -26.44 -24.46
C ARG A 307 -6.66 -26.96 -25.71
N SER A 308 -7.40 -27.44 -26.72
CA SER A 308 -6.82 -27.83 -28.01
C SER A 308 -6.16 -26.66 -28.74
N ILE A 309 -6.72 -25.44 -28.65
CA ILE A 309 -6.09 -24.22 -29.17
C ILE A 309 -4.76 -23.95 -28.44
N PHE A 310 -4.75 -24.05 -27.10
CA PHE A 310 -3.52 -23.87 -26.32
C PHE A 310 -2.45 -24.90 -26.72
N GLU A 311 -2.82 -26.17 -26.83
CA GLU A 311 -1.97 -27.28 -27.29
C GLU A 311 -1.38 -27.05 -28.69
N GLU A 312 -2.18 -26.49 -29.59
CA GLU A 312 -1.77 -26.29 -30.98
C GLU A 312 -0.81 -25.11 -31.16
N TYR A 313 -0.95 -24.05 -30.35
CA TYR A 313 -0.28 -22.77 -30.62
C TYR A 313 0.73 -22.31 -29.55
N TYR A 314 0.65 -22.79 -28.30
CA TYR A 314 1.59 -22.37 -27.25
C TYR A 314 2.99 -22.98 -27.46
N GLY A 315 4.05 -22.22 -27.15
CA GLY A 315 5.44 -22.67 -27.37
C GLY A 315 5.86 -22.65 -28.84
N SER A 316 5.34 -21.70 -29.62
CA SER A 316 5.66 -21.54 -31.04
C SER A 316 6.25 -20.17 -31.34
N LYS A 317 7.31 -20.14 -32.16
CA LYS A 317 7.97 -18.90 -32.63
C LYS A 317 7.21 -18.19 -33.76
N ASP A 318 6.12 -18.78 -34.26
CA ASP A 318 5.26 -18.16 -35.25
C ASP A 318 4.46 -17.00 -34.62
N PRO A 319 4.58 -15.76 -35.12
CA PRO A 319 3.84 -14.62 -34.58
C PRO A 319 2.31 -14.79 -34.59
N GLU A 320 1.74 -15.50 -35.56
CA GLU A 320 0.29 -15.74 -35.61
C GLU A 320 -0.16 -16.72 -34.53
N HIS A 321 0.69 -17.68 -34.15
CA HIS A 321 0.42 -18.57 -33.02
C HIS A 321 0.43 -17.81 -31.69
N VAL A 322 1.42 -16.92 -31.50
CA VAL A 322 1.48 -16.04 -30.32
C VAL A 322 0.23 -15.19 -30.22
N LYS A 323 -0.18 -14.57 -31.34
CA LYS A 323 -1.40 -13.77 -31.42
C LYS A 323 -2.65 -14.58 -31.08
N ARG A 324 -2.74 -15.83 -31.55
CA ARG A 324 -3.88 -16.71 -31.23
C ARG A 324 -3.95 -17.05 -29.74
N ILE A 325 -2.82 -17.27 -29.08
CA ILE A 325 -2.75 -17.46 -27.62
C ILE A 325 -3.16 -16.20 -26.87
N LYS A 326 -2.71 -15.02 -27.30
CA LYS A 326 -3.15 -13.74 -26.71
C LYS A 326 -4.66 -13.57 -26.79
N GLN A 327 -5.26 -13.85 -27.96
CA GLN A 327 -6.72 -13.87 -28.14
C GLN A 327 -7.40 -14.89 -27.20
N LEU A 328 -6.81 -16.07 -27.01
CA LEU A 328 -7.34 -17.05 -26.06
C LEU A 328 -7.30 -16.52 -24.62
N TYR A 329 -6.26 -15.79 -24.23
CA TYR A 329 -6.18 -15.16 -22.90
C TYR A 329 -7.23 -14.04 -22.72
N GLU A 330 -7.53 -13.29 -23.77
CA GLU A 330 -8.63 -12.31 -23.79
C GLU A 330 -10.00 -13.02 -23.64
N GLU A 331 -10.25 -14.08 -24.42
CA GLU A 331 -11.47 -14.91 -24.33
C GLU A 331 -11.70 -15.47 -22.92
N LEU A 332 -10.62 -15.77 -22.20
CA LEU A 332 -10.63 -16.34 -20.84
C LEU A 332 -10.60 -15.29 -19.72
N GLN A 333 -10.57 -14.00 -20.08
CA GLN A 333 -10.49 -12.86 -19.15
C GLN A 333 -9.34 -13.02 -18.14
N ILE A 334 -8.15 -13.41 -18.63
CA ILE A 334 -6.99 -13.63 -17.77
C ILE A 334 -6.47 -12.31 -17.19
N GLU A 335 -6.59 -11.20 -17.93
CA GLU A 335 -6.23 -9.87 -17.43
C GLU A 335 -7.11 -9.45 -16.24
N GLU A 336 -8.43 -9.61 -16.33
CA GLU A 336 -9.34 -9.33 -15.20
C GLU A 336 -9.04 -10.21 -13.98
N ALA A 337 -8.64 -11.47 -14.20
CA ALA A 337 -8.19 -12.38 -13.15
C ALA A 337 -6.89 -11.93 -12.47
N PHE A 338 -6.03 -11.23 -13.21
CA PHE A 338 -4.80 -10.64 -12.72
C PHE A 338 -5.08 -9.33 -11.97
N GLU A 339 -5.85 -8.44 -12.57
CA GLU A 339 -6.21 -7.14 -12.02
C GLU A 339 -7.03 -7.27 -10.74
N SER A 340 -7.96 -8.22 -10.64
CA SER A 340 -8.71 -8.48 -9.40
C SER A 340 -7.84 -8.85 -8.19
N ASN A 341 -6.62 -9.36 -8.40
CA ASN A 341 -5.66 -9.62 -7.32
C ASN A 341 -4.79 -8.39 -6.97
N LEU A 342 -4.70 -7.39 -7.86
CA LEU A 342 -3.97 -6.13 -7.67
C LEU A 342 -4.89 -4.94 -7.32
N SER A 343 -6.18 -5.01 -7.68
CA SER A 343 -7.15 -3.94 -7.59
C SER A 343 -7.43 -3.55 -6.15
N ILE A 344 -7.32 -4.50 -5.20
CA ILE A 344 -7.51 -4.21 -3.79
C ILE A 344 -6.44 -3.24 -3.24
N LEU A 345 -5.18 -3.36 -3.69
CA LEU A 345 -4.12 -2.44 -3.27
C LEU A 345 -4.29 -1.08 -3.94
N GLN A 346 -4.66 -1.06 -5.21
CA GLN A 346 -4.99 0.17 -5.95
C GLN A 346 -6.16 0.91 -5.30
N LEU A 347 -7.19 0.20 -4.84
CA LEU A 347 -8.32 0.74 -4.10
C LEU A 347 -7.88 1.48 -2.84
N PHE A 348 -7.04 0.86 -2.00
CA PHE A 348 -6.53 1.50 -0.78
C PHE A 348 -5.61 2.69 -1.09
N ASP A 349 -4.69 2.56 -2.04
CA ASP A 349 -3.79 3.65 -2.43
C ASP A 349 -4.60 4.84 -2.97
N TYR A 350 -5.57 4.59 -3.86
CA TYR A 350 -6.38 5.64 -4.47
C TYR A 350 -7.26 6.37 -3.45
N THR A 351 -7.92 5.62 -2.55
CA THR A 351 -8.88 6.19 -1.58
C THR A 351 -8.21 6.83 -0.36
N LEU A 352 -6.97 6.45 0.00
CA LEU A 352 -6.28 6.93 1.20
C LEU A 352 -5.21 7.99 0.93
N GLU A 353 -4.78 8.16 -0.32
CA GLU A 353 -3.82 9.20 -0.70
C GLU A 353 -4.46 10.61 -0.66
N GLY A 354 -3.66 11.64 -0.37
CA GLY A 354 -4.04 13.05 -0.45
C GLY A 354 -4.93 13.61 0.67
N GLY A 355 -5.37 12.79 1.63
CA GLY A 355 -6.17 13.26 2.78
C GLY A 355 -5.32 13.89 3.89
N LYS A 356 -5.94 14.73 4.74
CA LYS A 356 -5.31 15.30 5.95
C LYS A 356 -4.99 14.24 7.02
N ARG A 357 -5.64 13.08 6.96
CA ARG A 357 -5.49 11.95 7.90
C ARG A 357 -5.79 12.30 9.36
N GLY A 358 -6.57 13.36 9.61
CA GLY A 358 -6.81 13.88 10.95
C GLY A 358 -7.42 12.85 11.91
N LYS A 359 -8.32 12.00 11.42
CA LYS A 359 -8.94 10.94 12.24
C LYS A 359 -7.97 9.81 12.54
N GLY A 360 -7.21 9.34 11.55
CA GLY A 360 -6.17 8.34 11.80
C GLY A 360 -5.07 8.84 12.73
N LEU A 361 -4.69 10.12 12.64
CA LEU A 361 -3.68 10.76 13.51
C LEU A 361 -4.19 11.02 14.94
N ALA A 362 -5.50 11.19 15.13
CA ALA A 362 -6.07 11.38 16.45
C ALA A 362 -5.87 10.15 17.36
N VAL A 363 -5.76 8.94 16.81
CA VAL A 363 -5.52 7.71 17.59
C VAL A 363 -4.16 7.72 18.30
N PRO A 364 -3.01 7.82 17.60
CA PRO A 364 -1.71 7.92 18.26
C PRO A 364 -1.57 9.19 19.09
N PHE A 365 -2.18 10.30 18.68
CA PHE A 365 -2.13 11.54 19.45
C PHE A 365 -2.88 11.42 20.80
N ALA A 366 -4.04 10.76 20.84
CA ALA A 366 -4.77 10.47 22.07
C ALA A 366 -3.93 9.60 23.00
N TYR A 367 -3.31 8.53 22.48
CA TYR A 367 -2.41 7.69 23.28
C TYR A 367 -1.23 8.50 23.86
N GLN A 368 -0.56 9.31 23.04
CA GLN A 368 0.59 10.12 23.47
C GLN A 368 0.24 11.12 24.57
N LYS A 369 -0.94 11.75 24.48
CA LYS A 369 -1.36 12.79 25.40
C LYS A 369 -1.99 12.26 26.67
N MET A 370 -2.72 11.15 26.59
CA MET A 370 -3.51 10.64 27.70
C MET A 370 -2.81 9.55 28.52
N GLU A 371 -1.75 8.92 28.00
CA GLU A 371 -0.94 7.94 28.73
C GLU A 371 0.04 8.62 29.69
N ASP A 372 0.21 8.01 30.86
CA ASP A 372 1.21 8.46 31.83
C ASP A 372 2.63 8.29 31.23
N PRO A 373 3.50 9.31 31.31
CA PRO A 373 4.88 9.20 30.82
C PRO A 373 5.66 7.97 31.33
N GLN A 374 5.33 7.44 32.51
CA GLN A 374 5.93 6.22 33.06
C GLN A 374 5.44 4.93 32.40
N HIS A 375 4.26 4.95 31.78
CA HIS A 375 3.63 3.82 31.11
C HIS A 375 3.63 3.96 29.58
N PHE A 376 4.15 5.07 29.08
CA PHE A 376 4.34 5.32 27.66
C PHE A 376 5.36 4.34 27.09
N THR A 377 5.00 3.65 26.00
CA THR A 377 5.93 2.79 25.26
C THR A 377 5.80 3.03 23.76
N GLU A 378 6.94 2.96 23.05
CA GLU A 378 6.94 3.04 21.58
C GLU A 378 6.17 1.89 20.92
N GLU A 379 6.10 0.73 21.57
CA GLU A 379 5.31 -0.42 21.12
C GLU A 379 3.80 -0.09 21.09
N LYS A 380 3.28 0.50 22.18
CA LYS A 380 1.89 0.94 22.25
C LYS A 380 1.63 2.13 21.31
N LEU A 381 2.58 3.05 21.15
CA LEU A 381 2.46 4.12 20.16
C LEU A 381 2.38 3.56 18.73
N HIS A 382 3.17 2.54 18.41
CA HIS A 382 3.09 1.85 17.13
C HIS A 382 1.75 1.13 16.94
N SER A 383 1.25 0.49 17.99
CA SER A 383 -0.11 -0.07 18.03
C SER A 383 -1.16 1.02 17.75
N ALA A 384 -1.02 2.20 18.36
CA ALA A 384 -1.92 3.32 18.14
C ALA A 384 -1.85 3.84 16.69
N ARG A 385 -0.66 3.89 16.08
CA ARG A 385 -0.49 4.24 14.66
C ARG A 385 -1.14 3.22 13.73
N PHE A 386 -1.01 1.92 14.02
CA PHE A 386 -1.65 0.85 13.25
C PHE A 386 -3.18 0.95 13.33
N LEU A 387 -3.73 1.11 14.53
CA LEU A 387 -5.17 1.29 14.72
C LEU A 387 -5.66 2.63 14.14
N GLY A 388 -4.80 3.65 14.13
CA GLY A 388 -5.03 4.92 13.40
C GLY A 388 -5.22 4.70 11.90
N TRP A 389 -4.39 3.88 11.27
CA TRP A 389 -4.61 3.49 9.86
C TRP A 389 -5.90 2.72 9.66
N CYS A 390 -6.29 1.86 10.60
CA CYS A 390 -7.58 1.17 10.56
C CYS A 390 -8.76 2.17 10.57
N ILE A 391 -8.68 3.21 11.42
CA ILE A 391 -9.67 4.30 11.43
C ILE A 391 -9.65 5.11 10.13
N GLU A 392 -8.48 5.37 9.56
CA GLU A 392 -8.36 6.09 8.29
C GLU A 392 -8.94 5.28 7.11
N MET A 393 -8.72 3.96 7.10
CA MET A 393 -9.34 3.02 6.15
C MET A 393 -10.86 3.03 6.26
N LEU A 394 -11.39 3.01 7.49
CA LEU A 394 -12.83 3.10 7.74
C LEU A 394 -13.36 4.41 7.14
N HIS A 395 -12.70 5.52 7.43
CA HIS A 395 -13.12 6.82 6.90
C HIS A 395 -13.04 6.88 5.37
N GLY A 396 -11.99 6.31 4.75
CA GLY A 396 -11.88 6.19 3.31
C GLY A 396 -13.06 5.42 2.70
N SER A 397 -13.46 4.29 3.31
CA SER A 397 -14.61 3.50 2.86
C SER A 397 -15.93 4.27 2.95
N LEU A 398 -16.13 5.03 4.03
CA LEU A 398 -17.33 5.84 4.25
C LEU A 398 -17.39 7.03 3.26
N LEU A 399 -16.26 7.66 2.97
CA LEU A 399 -16.17 8.73 1.97
C LEU A 399 -16.44 8.21 0.55
N ALA A 400 -15.91 7.04 0.21
CA ALA A 400 -16.17 6.43 -1.11
C ALA A 400 -17.65 6.05 -1.27
N ALA A 401 -18.33 5.62 -0.20
CA ALA A 401 -19.77 5.40 -0.20
C ALA A 401 -20.56 6.72 -0.32
N ASP A 402 -20.20 7.74 0.46
CA ASP A 402 -20.76 9.11 0.41
C ASP A 402 -20.63 9.71 -1.01
N ASP A 403 -19.48 9.52 -1.67
CA ASP A 403 -19.25 9.97 -3.06
C ASP A 403 -20.29 9.40 -4.05
N ILE A 404 -20.64 8.12 -3.89
CA ILE A 404 -21.63 7.44 -4.73
C ILE A 404 -23.03 7.97 -4.44
N ILE A 405 -23.37 8.13 -3.15
CA ILE A 405 -24.70 8.58 -2.70
C ILE A 405 -24.96 10.04 -3.13
N ASP A 406 -23.96 10.89 -3.00
CA ASP A 406 -24.01 12.31 -3.40
C ASP A 406 -23.87 12.51 -4.92
N GLY A 407 -23.43 11.51 -5.68
CA GLY A 407 -23.04 11.70 -7.07
C GLY A 407 -21.87 12.68 -7.24
N SER A 408 -20.95 12.69 -6.27
CA SER A 408 -19.78 13.57 -6.29
C SER A 408 -18.86 13.22 -7.47
N THR A 409 -18.30 14.23 -8.14
CA THR A 409 -17.43 14.02 -9.30
C THR A 409 -15.94 14.01 -8.93
N THR A 410 -15.57 14.71 -7.86
CA THR A 410 -14.18 14.86 -7.41
C THR A 410 -14.03 14.65 -5.90
N ARG A 411 -12.89 14.09 -5.50
CA ARG A 411 -12.46 13.89 -4.12
C ARG A 411 -10.94 14.07 -4.05
N ARG A 412 -10.47 14.97 -3.18
CA ARG A 412 -9.02 15.24 -2.97
C ARG A 412 -8.29 15.59 -4.27
N GLY A 413 -8.93 16.37 -5.14
CA GLY A 413 -8.37 16.80 -6.43
C GLY A 413 -8.29 15.70 -7.50
N LYS A 414 -8.88 14.52 -7.27
CA LYS A 414 -8.97 13.41 -8.25
C LYS A 414 -10.44 13.06 -8.52
N PRO A 415 -10.78 12.40 -9.63
CA PRO A 415 -12.12 11.86 -9.83
C PRO A 415 -12.50 10.88 -8.71
N CYS A 416 -13.77 10.87 -8.30
CA CYS A 416 -14.26 9.90 -7.30
C CYS A 416 -14.04 8.46 -7.77
N TRP A 417 -13.88 7.52 -6.82
CA TRP A 417 -13.49 6.12 -7.12
C TRP A 417 -14.45 5.44 -8.10
N TYR A 418 -15.77 5.62 -7.91
CA TYR A 418 -16.79 5.02 -8.79
C TYR A 418 -16.81 5.58 -10.22
N LEU A 419 -16.09 6.67 -10.49
CA LEU A 419 -15.94 7.26 -11.83
C LEU A 419 -14.67 6.79 -12.55
N GLN A 420 -13.86 5.92 -11.94
CA GLN A 420 -12.75 5.29 -12.66
C GLN A 420 -13.29 4.36 -13.78
N PRO A 421 -12.62 4.30 -14.95
CA PRO A 421 -13.12 3.63 -16.16
C PRO A 421 -13.64 2.20 -15.95
N ASP A 422 -13.04 1.46 -15.01
CA ASP A 422 -13.32 0.03 -14.81
C ASP A 422 -14.01 -0.28 -13.46
N VAL A 423 -14.44 0.75 -12.72
CA VAL A 423 -15.02 0.58 -11.37
C VAL A 423 -16.54 0.68 -11.41
N GLY A 424 -17.09 1.83 -11.82
CA GLY A 424 -18.53 2.07 -11.87
C GLY A 424 -19.25 1.72 -10.56
N SER A 425 -20.40 1.05 -10.67
CA SER A 425 -21.20 0.62 -9.51
C SER A 425 -20.52 -0.44 -8.63
N TYR A 426 -19.43 -1.07 -9.09
CA TYR A 426 -18.68 -2.04 -8.31
C TYR A 426 -18.00 -1.41 -7.08
N ALA A 427 -17.80 -0.08 -7.10
CA ALA A 427 -17.33 0.70 -5.96
C ALA A 427 -18.11 0.45 -4.66
N ILE A 428 -19.40 0.10 -4.74
CA ILE A 428 -20.20 -0.27 -3.56
C ILE A 428 -19.59 -1.49 -2.86
N ASN A 429 -19.21 -2.52 -3.63
CA ASN A 429 -18.57 -3.71 -3.10
C ASN A 429 -17.16 -3.40 -2.57
N ASP A 430 -16.45 -2.48 -3.21
CA ASP A 430 -15.13 -2.04 -2.77
C ASP A 430 -15.20 -1.34 -1.40
N CYS A 431 -16.20 -0.49 -1.15
CA CYS A 431 -16.43 0.11 0.16
C CYS A 431 -16.67 -0.96 1.24
N LEU A 432 -17.49 -1.97 0.93
CA LEU A 432 -17.74 -3.10 1.85
C LEU A 432 -16.47 -3.90 2.11
N LEU A 433 -15.67 -4.16 1.08
CA LEU A 433 -14.40 -4.87 1.16
C LEU A 433 -13.38 -4.12 2.01
N MET A 434 -13.25 -2.80 1.83
CA MET A 434 -12.40 -1.95 2.67
C MET A 434 -12.77 -2.08 4.14
N ASN A 435 -14.07 -1.93 4.47
CA ASN A 435 -14.55 -2.02 5.85
C ASN A 435 -14.27 -3.39 6.48
N HIS A 436 -14.52 -4.48 5.76
CA HIS A 436 -14.24 -5.83 6.26
C HIS A 436 -12.74 -6.11 6.40
N SER A 437 -11.91 -5.53 5.51
CA SER A 437 -10.45 -5.72 5.55
C SER A 437 -9.85 -5.16 6.84
N ILE A 438 -10.46 -4.13 7.44
CA ILE A 438 -10.03 -3.56 8.72
C ILE A 438 -10.19 -4.58 9.85
N LEU A 439 -11.34 -5.24 9.92
CA LEU A 439 -11.61 -6.25 10.95
C LEU A 439 -10.62 -7.42 10.84
N GLU A 440 -10.36 -7.87 9.62
CA GLU A 440 -9.35 -8.91 9.33
C GLU A 440 -7.94 -8.48 9.76
N LEU A 441 -7.53 -7.25 9.46
CA LEU A 441 -6.21 -6.71 9.85
C LEU A 441 -6.06 -6.63 11.38
N VAL A 442 -7.08 -6.15 12.09
CA VAL A 442 -7.05 -6.08 13.55
C VAL A 442 -7.12 -7.47 14.17
N GLU A 443 -7.89 -8.41 13.62
CA GLU A 443 -7.91 -9.80 14.07
C GLU A 443 -6.54 -10.49 13.89
N ILE A 444 -5.88 -10.28 12.74
CA ILE A 444 -4.54 -10.81 12.47
C ILE A 444 -3.56 -10.40 13.57
N LYS A 445 -3.58 -9.13 13.97
CA LYS A 445 -2.64 -8.57 14.93
C LYS A 445 -3.03 -8.84 16.38
N TYR A 446 -4.30 -8.64 16.72
CA TYR A 446 -4.81 -8.60 18.09
C TYR A 446 -5.88 -9.64 18.41
N GLY A 447 -6.18 -10.60 17.53
CA GLY A 447 -7.33 -11.50 17.67
C GLY A 447 -7.33 -12.37 18.95
N ASN A 448 -6.19 -12.52 19.61
CA ASN A 448 -6.06 -13.22 20.89
C ASN A 448 -6.08 -12.27 22.11
N GLU A 449 -6.21 -10.97 21.89
CA GLU A 449 -6.18 -9.94 22.93
C GLU A 449 -7.57 -9.35 23.16
N PRO A 450 -7.91 -8.91 24.38
CA PRO A 450 -9.17 -8.21 24.66
C PRO A 450 -9.37 -6.98 23.76
N LEU A 451 -8.28 -6.34 23.34
CA LEU A 451 -8.26 -5.17 22.46
C LEU A 451 -9.04 -5.43 21.16
N TYR A 452 -8.95 -6.62 20.56
CA TYR A 452 -9.69 -6.92 19.33
C TYR A 452 -11.19 -6.78 19.53
N THR A 453 -11.73 -7.37 20.60
CA THR A 453 -13.18 -7.31 20.86
C THR A 453 -13.66 -5.90 21.17
N ASP A 454 -12.85 -5.09 21.86
CA ASP A 454 -13.20 -3.71 22.17
C ASP A 454 -13.09 -2.80 20.93
N PHE A 455 -12.09 -3.02 20.08
CA PHE A 455 -11.96 -2.35 18.79
C PHE A 455 -13.15 -2.66 17.87
N VAL A 456 -13.52 -3.94 17.72
CA VAL A 456 -14.64 -4.36 16.87
C VAL A 456 -15.94 -3.68 17.30
N LYS A 457 -16.19 -3.57 18.62
CA LYS A 457 -17.37 -2.85 19.14
C LYS A 457 -17.35 -1.38 18.72
N ILE A 458 -16.23 -0.68 18.93
CA ILE A 458 -16.10 0.75 18.57
C ILE A 458 -16.24 0.94 17.06
N ASN A 459 -15.61 0.09 16.25
CA ASN A 459 -15.68 0.14 14.79
C ASN A 459 -17.12 -0.06 14.29
N ASN A 460 -17.79 -1.11 14.76
CA ASN A 460 -19.17 -1.40 14.35
C ASN A 460 -20.15 -0.32 14.80
N GLU A 461 -19.96 0.24 15.99
CA GLU A 461 -20.73 1.36 16.49
C GLU A 461 -20.53 2.61 15.59
N SER A 462 -19.29 2.90 15.20
CA SER A 462 -18.97 4.00 14.28
C SER A 462 -19.64 3.82 12.91
N VAL A 463 -19.52 2.64 12.30
CA VAL A 463 -20.18 2.30 11.03
C VAL A 463 -21.70 2.46 11.13
N LEU A 464 -22.32 1.93 12.20
CA LEU A 464 -23.76 1.97 12.39
C LEU A 464 -24.27 3.40 12.51
N TYR A 465 -23.68 4.21 13.40
CA TYR A 465 -24.12 5.58 13.58
C TYR A 465 -23.87 6.43 12.33
N THR A 466 -22.71 6.29 11.67
CA THR A 466 -22.49 7.02 10.41
C THR A 466 -23.51 6.63 9.35
N THR A 467 -23.90 5.36 9.27
CA THR A 467 -24.99 4.92 8.37
C THR A 467 -26.33 5.56 8.75
N PHE A 468 -26.66 5.69 10.05
CA PHE A 468 -27.86 6.43 10.48
C PHE A 468 -27.77 7.92 10.15
N GLY A 469 -26.60 8.53 10.33
CA GLY A 469 -26.36 9.92 9.97
C GLY A 469 -26.57 10.15 8.47
N GLU A 470 -26.03 9.27 7.64
CA GLU A 470 -26.22 9.27 6.19
C GLU A 470 -27.69 9.15 5.80
N TYR A 471 -28.39 8.18 6.39
CA TYR A 471 -29.81 8.01 6.17
C TYR A 471 -30.63 9.28 6.56
N LEU A 472 -30.29 9.91 7.68
CA LEU A 472 -30.97 11.13 8.12
C LEU A 472 -30.67 12.33 7.21
N ASP A 473 -29.46 12.43 6.68
CA ASP A 473 -29.05 13.49 5.75
C ASP A 473 -29.84 13.39 4.43
N HIS A 474 -30.08 12.17 3.95
CA HIS A 474 -30.75 11.93 2.66
C HIS A 474 -32.27 11.71 2.73
N SER A 475 -32.83 11.26 3.86
CA SER A 475 -34.23 10.80 3.91
C SER A 475 -35.28 11.88 3.60
N LEU A 476 -34.99 13.17 3.80
CA LEU A 476 -35.90 14.24 3.38
C LEU A 476 -35.93 14.43 1.86
N ARG A 477 -34.82 14.17 1.16
CA ARG A 477 -34.74 14.27 -0.30
C ARG A 477 -35.59 13.21 -1.00
N TYR A 478 -35.63 12.02 -0.41
CA TYR A 478 -36.39 10.87 -0.93
C TYR A 478 -37.82 10.76 -0.37
N SER A 479 -38.26 11.75 0.41
CA SER A 479 -39.63 11.86 0.90
C SER A 479 -40.62 12.01 -0.27
N LYS A 480 -41.80 11.38 -0.16
CA LYS A 480 -42.91 11.60 -1.11
C LYS A 480 -43.45 13.03 -1.06
N GLU A 481 -43.27 13.71 0.07
CA GLU A 481 -43.59 15.13 0.22
C GLU A 481 -42.37 15.95 -0.23
N LYS A 482 -42.39 16.39 -1.50
CA LYS A 482 -41.40 17.34 -2.00
C LYS A 482 -41.40 18.60 -1.11
N ASN A 483 -40.20 19.04 -0.74
CA ASN A 483 -39.96 20.32 -0.05
C ASN A 483 -40.59 20.40 1.35
N ASN A 484 -40.56 19.28 2.10
CA ASN A 484 -40.89 19.27 3.52
C ASN A 484 -39.81 20.02 4.33
N LEU A 485 -40.02 21.33 4.47
CA LEU A 485 -39.15 22.22 5.24
C LEU A 485 -39.27 22.00 6.76
N ASP A 486 -40.33 21.36 7.23
CA ASP A 486 -40.52 21.10 8.67
C ASP A 486 -39.51 20.08 9.20
N GLY A 487 -38.91 19.28 8.31
CA GLY A 487 -37.80 18.40 8.64
C GLY A 487 -36.44 19.12 8.85
N PHE A 488 -36.31 20.40 8.48
CA PHE A 488 -35.06 21.16 8.62
C PHE A 488 -34.97 21.78 10.02
N THR A 489 -34.69 20.95 11.02
CA THR A 489 -34.57 21.36 12.42
C THR A 489 -33.12 21.28 12.91
N MET A 490 -32.77 22.11 13.89
CA MET A 490 -31.45 22.08 14.52
C MET A 490 -31.18 20.73 15.21
N ASP A 491 -32.20 20.08 15.77
CA ASP A 491 -32.08 18.74 16.36
C ASP A 491 -31.68 17.69 15.31
N ARG A 492 -32.29 17.76 14.12
CA ARG A 492 -31.95 16.86 13.02
C ARG A 492 -30.53 17.13 12.54
N PHE A 493 -30.16 18.39 12.31
CA PHE A 493 -28.80 18.78 11.95
C PHE A 493 -27.79 18.25 12.98
N ASN A 494 -28.02 18.52 14.27
CA ASN A 494 -27.13 18.11 15.35
C ASN A 494 -26.97 16.58 15.40
N THR A 495 -28.04 15.84 15.12
CA THR A 495 -28.01 14.37 15.04
C THR A 495 -27.18 13.91 13.85
N ILE A 496 -27.37 14.49 12.66
CA ILE A 496 -26.56 14.18 11.46
C ILE A 496 -25.08 14.45 11.73
N ALA A 497 -24.75 15.64 12.25
CA ALA A 497 -23.38 16.03 12.54
C ALA A 497 -22.72 15.13 13.60
N ALA A 498 -23.46 14.76 14.65
CA ALA A 498 -23.00 13.83 15.67
C ALA A 498 -22.76 12.43 15.09
N HIS A 499 -23.64 11.94 14.23
CA HIS A 499 -23.58 10.59 13.68
C HIS A 499 -22.58 10.41 12.54
N LYS A 500 -22.41 11.39 11.63
CA LYS A 500 -21.41 11.36 10.55
C LYS A 500 -20.03 11.75 11.09
N THR A 501 -19.86 13.01 11.49
CA THR A 501 -18.53 13.58 11.82
C THR A 501 -18.12 13.34 13.27
N GLY A 502 -19.07 13.42 14.21
CA GLY A 502 -18.79 13.22 15.64
C GLY A 502 -18.42 11.79 16.00
N CYS A 503 -19.18 10.81 15.53
CA CYS A 503 -18.97 9.40 15.88
C CYS A 503 -17.65 8.85 15.33
N SER A 504 -17.21 9.34 14.18
CA SER A 504 -15.93 8.97 13.58
C SER A 504 -14.72 9.63 14.25
N PHE A 505 -14.88 10.84 14.82
CA PHE A 505 -13.86 11.42 15.70
C PHE A 505 -13.83 10.71 17.06
N ARG A 506 -15.01 10.43 17.64
CA ARG A 506 -15.17 9.63 18.87
C ARG A 506 -14.48 8.28 18.74
N SER A 507 -14.70 7.54 17.66
CA SER A 507 -14.07 6.23 17.47
C SER A 507 -12.54 6.32 17.48
N ALA A 508 -11.95 7.37 16.90
CA ALA A 508 -10.50 7.56 16.95
C ALA A 508 -9.99 7.75 18.39
N VAL A 509 -10.64 8.61 19.17
CA VAL A 509 -10.27 8.85 20.57
C VAL A 509 -10.44 7.59 21.42
N LEU A 510 -11.58 6.90 21.29
CA LEU A 510 -11.84 5.68 22.05
C LEU A 510 -10.86 4.55 21.71
N VAL A 511 -10.50 4.41 20.44
CA VAL A 511 -9.47 3.44 20.02
C VAL A 511 -8.09 3.80 20.60
N GLY A 512 -7.75 5.08 20.70
CA GLY A 512 -6.53 5.52 21.38
C GLY A 512 -6.55 5.17 22.88
N LEU A 513 -7.70 5.36 23.54
CA LEU A 513 -7.89 5.00 24.94
C LEU A 513 -7.77 3.50 25.23
N LEU A 514 -8.02 2.62 24.25
CA LEU A 514 -7.80 1.17 24.45
C LEU A 514 -6.34 0.83 24.80
N LEU A 515 -5.39 1.71 24.43
CA LEU A 515 -3.96 1.52 24.66
C LEU A 515 -3.45 2.22 25.92
N VAL A 516 -4.19 3.19 26.44
CA VAL A 516 -3.88 3.92 27.67
C VAL A 516 -4.10 2.97 28.85
N LYS A 517 -3.13 2.88 29.78
CA LYS A 517 -3.14 1.89 30.86
C LYS A 517 -4.43 1.91 31.69
N ASP A 518 -4.92 3.09 32.03
CA ASP A 518 -6.15 3.30 32.79
C ASP A 518 -7.32 3.76 31.90
N GLY A 519 -7.23 3.52 30.58
CA GLY A 519 -8.21 3.97 29.61
C GLY A 519 -9.65 3.51 29.90
N LYS A 520 -9.79 2.29 30.48
CA LYS A 520 -11.09 1.72 30.88
C LYS A 520 -11.69 2.37 32.13
N GLU A 521 -10.90 3.11 32.90
CA GLU A 521 -11.31 3.80 34.14
C GLU A 521 -11.68 5.27 33.88
N ARG A 522 -11.51 5.75 32.64
CA ARG A 522 -11.81 7.12 32.21
C ARG A 522 -13.31 7.33 32.08
N ASP A 523 -13.76 8.59 32.16
CA ASP A 523 -15.15 8.95 31.88
C ASP A 523 -15.42 8.94 30.37
N ILE A 524 -15.62 7.74 29.83
CA ILE A 524 -15.90 7.52 28.40
C ILE A 524 -17.14 8.28 27.94
N THR A 525 -18.10 8.53 28.83
CA THR A 525 -19.33 9.26 28.49
C THR A 525 -19.02 10.71 28.20
N GLU A 526 -18.30 11.39 29.08
CA GLU A 526 -17.95 12.79 28.90
C GLU A 526 -16.98 13.01 27.73
N LEU A 527 -15.97 12.14 27.60
CA LEU A 527 -15.04 12.17 26.47
C LEU A 527 -15.78 11.95 25.13
N SER A 528 -16.77 11.04 25.11
CA SER A 528 -17.63 10.84 23.94
C SER A 528 -18.45 12.08 23.63
N ASN A 529 -19.07 12.72 24.63
CA ASN A 529 -19.86 13.94 24.44
C ASN A 529 -19.01 15.05 23.84
N ILE A 530 -17.80 15.29 24.36
CA ILE A 530 -16.87 16.28 23.81
C ILE A 530 -16.52 15.94 22.35
N CYS A 531 -16.26 14.68 22.03
CA CYS A 531 -16.01 14.26 20.64
C CYS A 531 -17.21 14.54 19.71
N LEU A 532 -18.45 14.36 20.19
CA LEU A 532 -19.65 14.69 19.42
C LEU A 532 -19.77 16.20 19.20
N GLU A 533 -19.44 17.03 20.20
CA GLU A 533 -19.42 18.50 20.05
C GLU A 533 -18.35 18.97 19.05
N PHE A 534 -17.18 18.32 19.01
CA PHE A 534 -16.18 18.53 17.94
C PHE A 534 -16.71 18.15 16.56
N GLY A 535 -17.45 17.04 16.47
CA GLY A 535 -18.12 16.64 15.24
C GLY A 535 -19.06 17.70 14.69
N LYS A 536 -19.90 18.26 15.57
CA LYS A 536 -20.78 19.39 15.24
C LYS A 536 -19.99 20.62 14.81
N LEU A 537 -18.93 21.00 15.54
CA LEU A 537 -18.06 22.12 15.18
C LEU A 537 -17.50 21.98 13.77
N LEU A 538 -16.94 20.81 13.44
CA LEU A 538 -16.38 20.52 12.13
C LEU A 538 -17.45 20.53 11.03
N GLN A 539 -18.66 20.04 11.33
CA GLN A 539 -19.77 20.10 10.38
C GLN A 539 -20.20 21.56 10.13
N PHE A 540 -20.34 22.40 11.16
CA PHE A 540 -20.62 23.83 10.98
C PHE A 540 -19.57 24.52 10.11
N GLN A 541 -18.30 24.17 10.28
CA GLN A 541 -17.21 24.68 9.44
C GLN A 541 -17.32 24.20 8.00
N ASN A 542 -17.62 22.92 7.77
CA ASN A 542 -17.74 22.36 6.44
C ASN A 542 -18.90 23.00 5.67
N ASP A 543 -20.07 23.14 6.29
CA ASP A 543 -21.24 23.74 5.67
C ASP A 543 -20.99 25.22 5.29
N TYR A 544 -20.27 25.96 6.14
CA TYR A 544 -19.87 27.33 5.81
C TYR A 544 -18.91 27.37 4.62
N LYS A 545 -17.91 26.48 4.58
CA LYS A 545 -16.95 26.38 3.47
C LYS A 545 -17.63 26.01 2.16
N ASP A 546 -18.62 25.12 2.18
CA ASP A 546 -19.36 24.70 0.98
C ASP A 546 -19.98 25.90 0.22
N ILE A 547 -20.39 26.94 0.95
CA ILE A 547 -21.05 28.11 0.36
C ILE A 547 -20.09 29.26 0.05
N TYR A 548 -19.15 29.54 0.96
CA TYR A 548 -18.35 30.77 0.96
C TYR A 548 -16.91 30.59 0.48
N TRP A 549 -16.43 29.36 0.24
CA TRP A 549 -15.09 29.12 -0.31
C TRP A 549 -15.14 28.76 -1.79
N ASP A 550 -14.07 29.07 -2.51
CA ASP A 550 -13.89 28.60 -3.88
C ASP A 550 -13.40 27.14 -3.93
N GLU A 551 -13.61 26.50 -5.08
CA GLU A 551 -13.32 25.08 -5.30
C GLU A 551 -11.82 24.77 -5.14
N ASP A 552 -10.94 25.71 -5.51
CA ASP A 552 -9.50 25.59 -5.34
C ASP A 552 -9.09 25.55 -3.85
N SER A 553 -9.80 26.27 -2.98
CA SER A 553 -9.54 26.30 -1.54
C SER A 553 -10.22 25.17 -0.76
N SER A 554 -11.38 24.68 -1.22
CA SER A 554 -12.15 23.62 -0.57
C SER A 554 -11.75 22.20 -1.03
N GLY A 555 -11.20 22.07 -2.25
CA GLY A 555 -10.88 20.80 -2.89
C GLY A 555 -12.11 19.99 -3.35
N LYS A 556 -13.31 20.58 -3.31
CA LYS A 556 -14.60 20.03 -3.80
C LYS A 556 -15.56 21.17 -4.13
N ALA A 557 -16.27 21.09 -5.27
CA ALA A 557 -17.37 22.01 -5.57
C ALA A 557 -18.45 21.99 -4.47
N GLY A 558 -18.91 23.18 -4.07
CA GLY A 558 -19.98 23.33 -3.08
C GLY A 558 -21.31 22.77 -3.58
N THR A 559 -21.94 21.85 -2.86
CA THR A 559 -23.12 21.09 -3.34
C THR A 559 -24.34 21.17 -2.44
N ASP A 560 -24.24 21.75 -1.24
CA ASP A 560 -25.29 21.62 -0.23
C ASP A 560 -26.64 22.20 -0.67
N ILE A 561 -26.64 23.37 -1.32
CA ILE A 561 -27.87 24.02 -1.81
C ILE A 561 -28.53 23.19 -2.91
N GLN A 562 -27.75 22.81 -3.93
CA GLN A 562 -28.25 22.13 -5.13
C GLN A 562 -28.72 20.71 -4.84
N GLU A 563 -28.09 20.06 -3.86
CA GLU A 563 -28.48 18.74 -3.40
C GLU A 563 -29.57 18.79 -2.31
N GLY A 564 -29.87 19.97 -1.74
CA GLY A 564 -30.94 20.13 -0.76
C GLY A 564 -30.59 19.52 0.60
N LYS A 565 -29.32 19.65 1.00
CA LYS A 565 -28.76 19.06 2.23
C LYS A 565 -29.30 19.77 3.48
N VAL A 566 -29.44 19.04 4.59
CA VAL A 566 -29.83 19.66 5.86
C VAL A 566 -28.59 20.29 6.49
N SER A 567 -28.13 21.40 5.94
CA SER A 567 -26.95 22.12 6.43
C SER A 567 -27.33 23.14 7.52
N TRP A 568 -26.36 23.51 8.34
CA TRP A 568 -26.53 24.51 9.39
C TRP A 568 -27.03 25.85 8.83
N LEU A 569 -26.53 26.25 7.65
CA LEU A 569 -26.97 27.48 7.00
C LEU A 569 -28.43 27.41 6.59
N ALA A 570 -28.88 26.27 6.05
CA ALA A 570 -30.26 26.09 5.63
C ALA A 570 -31.22 26.12 6.80
N VAL A 571 -30.91 25.37 7.88
CA VAL A 571 -31.72 25.36 9.11
C VAL A 571 -31.78 26.76 9.73
N THR A 572 -30.64 27.42 9.91
CA THR A 572 -30.56 28.75 10.51
C THR A 572 -31.30 29.80 9.67
N ALA A 573 -31.21 29.71 8.34
CA ALA A 573 -31.95 30.60 7.46
C ALA A 573 -33.47 30.37 7.55
N LEU A 574 -33.93 29.12 7.60
CA LEU A 574 -35.35 28.77 7.71
C LEU A 574 -35.98 29.16 9.05
N GLU A 575 -35.20 29.14 10.14
CA GLU A 575 -35.61 29.64 11.47
C GLU A 575 -35.75 31.16 11.50
N ARG A 576 -34.99 31.88 10.67
CA ARG A 576 -34.97 33.34 10.60
C ARG A 576 -35.86 33.91 9.49
N SER A 577 -36.32 33.08 8.57
CA SER A 577 -37.09 33.46 7.40
C SER A 577 -38.55 33.79 7.76
N ASN A 578 -39.08 34.86 7.17
CA ASN A 578 -40.53 35.08 7.12
C ASN A 578 -41.23 34.17 6.09
N GLU A 579 -42.55 34.24 5.99
CA GLU A 579 -43.35 33.38 5.10
C GLU A 579 -42.98 33.53 3.60
N ALA A 580 -42.69 34.75 3.14
CA ALA A 580 -42.26 35.01 1.77
C ALA A 580 -40.87 34.40 1.50
N GLN A 581 -39.94 34.54 2.44
CA GLN A 581 -38.60 33.96 2.35
C GLN A 581 -38.61 32.42 2.44
N ARG A 582 -39.51 31.85 3.26
CA ARG A 582 -39.74 30.40 3.29
C ARG A 582 -40.26 29.87 1.95
N SER A 583 -41.06 30.65 1.23
CA SER A 583 -41.55 30.27 -0.10
C SER A 583 -40.41 30.20 -1.13
N ILE A 584 -39.41 31.07 -1.02
CA ILE A 584 -38.17 31.02 -1.83
C ILE A 584 -37.42 29.71 -1.57
N PHE A 585 -37.27 29.29 -0.30
CA PHE A 585 -36.68 27.98 0.02
C PHE A 585 -37.45 26.82 -0.61
N LYS A 586 -38.79 26.84 -0.53
CA LYS A 586 -39.64 25.81 -1.14
C LYS A 586 -39.52 25.74 -2.66
N GLU A 587 -39.21 26.85 -3.32
CA GLU A 587 -39.13 26.90 -4.77
C GLU A 587 -37.73 26.56 -5.31
N TYR A 588 -36.67 27.05 -4.65
CA TYR A 588 -35.32 27.06 -5.21
C TYR A 588 -34.31 26.12 -4.52
N TYR A 589 -34.51 25.75 -3.25
CA TYR A 589 -33.55 24.90 -2.53
C TYR A 589 -33.65 23.44 -3.00
N GLY A 590 -32.52 22.76 -3.21
CA GLY A 590 -32.47 21.41 -3.79
C GLY A 590 -32.60 21.36 -5.32
N SER A 591 -32.30 22.47 -6.00
CA SER A 591 -32.28 22.55 -7.47
C SER A 591 -30.86 22.64 -8.02
N LYS A 592 -30.57 21.88 -9.07
CA LYS A 592 -29.29 21.94 -9.80
C LYS A 592 -29.19 23.14 -10.75
N ASP A 593 -30.23 23.96 -10.87
CA ASP A 593 -30.20 25.19 -11.66
C ASP A 593 -29.29 26.24 -10.99
N PRO A 594 -28.25 26.75 -11.68
CA PRO A 594 -27.36 27.77 -11.12
C PRO A 594 -28.06 29.06 -10.66
N GLU A 595 -29.15 29.49 -11.31
CA GLU A 595 -29.88 30.68 -10.89
C GLU A 595 -30.71 30.42 -9.61
N HIS A 596 -31.16 29.17 -9.39
CA HIS A 596 -31.81 28.79 -8.14
C HIS A 596 -30.80 28.82 -6.98
N VAL A 597 -29.60 28.28 -7.19
CA VAL A 597 -28.50 28.32 -6.21
C VAL A 597 -28.15 29.77 -5.86
N LYS A 598 -28.00 30.62 -6.89
CA LYS A 598 -27.72 32.06 -6.72
C LYS A 598 -28.83 32.77 -5.95
N ARG A 599 -30.11 32.45 -6.19
CA ARG A 599 -31.23 33.04 -5.44
C ARG A 599 -31.20 32.68 -3.95
N ILE A 600 -30.84 31.44 -3.62
CA ILE A 600 -30.64 31.01 -2.22
C ILE A 600 -29.45 31.73 -1.58
N LYS A 601 -28.32 31.88 -2.29
CA LYS A 601 -27.17 32.66 -1.79
C LYS A 601 -27.57 34.11 -1.49
N GLN A 602 -28.33 34.76 -2.37
CA GLN A 602 -28.88 36.10 -2.11
C GLN A 602 -29.78 36.13 -0.87
N LEU A 603 -30.57 35.09 -0.64
CA LEU A 603 -31.40 34.99 0.56
C LEU A 603 -30.53 34.83 1.83
N TYR A 604 -29.41 34.10 1.77
CA TYR A 604 -28.45 34.05 2.87
C TYR A 604 -27.85 35.44 3.17
N ASP A 605 -27.58 36.25 2.14
CA ASP A 605 -27.10 37.63 2.30
C ASP A 605 -28.18 38.52 2.95
N GLU A 606 -29.43 38.45 2.47
CA GLU A 606 -30.58 39.17 3.04
C GLU A 606 -30.77 38.86 4.54
N LEU A 607 -30.59 37.60 4.93
CA LEU A 607 -30.73 37.11 6.31
C LEU A 607 -29.46 37.31 7.16
N LYS A 608 -28.37 37.79 6.55
CA LYS A 608 -27.04 37.99 7.15
C LYS A 608 -26.47 36.73 7.80
N ILE A 609 -26.62 35.59 7.13
CA ILE A 609 -26.22 34.28 7.68
C ILE A 609 -24.73 34.21 8.01
N GLU A 610 -23.86 34.85 7.23
CA GLU A 610 -22.44 34.91 7.52
C GLU A 610 -22.14 35.59 8.87
N GLU A 611 -22.74 36.75 9.16
CA GLU A 611 -22.55 37.42 10.45
C GLU A 611 -23.05 36.57 11.63
N VAL A 612 -24.16 35.85 11.42
CA VAL A 612 -24.73 34.94 12.44
C VAL A 612 -23.77 33.78 12.68
N TYR A 613 -23.21 33.20 11.62
CA TYR A 613 -22.24 32.11 11.70
C TYR A 613 -20.99 32.52 12.49
N GLN A 614 -20.40 33.69 12.19
CA GLN A 614 -19.19 34.13 12.90
C GLN A 614 -19.41 34.31 14.41
N LYS A 615 -20.55 34.88 14.80
CA LYS A 615 -20.93 35.02 16.22
C LYS A 615 -21.17 33.67 16.90
N PHE A 616 -21.94 32.81 16.24
CA PHE A 616 -22.24 31.46 16.73
C PHE A 616 -20.95 30.65 16.92
N LYS A 617 -20.08 30.63 15.91
CA LYS A 617 -18.80 29.92 15.93
C LYS A 617 -17.94 30.33 17.13
N ASN A 618 -17.79 31.64 17.39
CA ASN A 618 -16.96 32.12 18.51
C ASN A 618 -17.55 31.69 19.86
N SER A 619 -18.86 31.84 20.06
CA SER A 619 -19.53 31.39 21.28
C SER A 619 -19.42 29.87 21.47
N TYR A 620 -19.50 29.10 20.39
CA TYR A 620 -19.35 27.65 20.42
C TYR A 620 -17.93 27.24 20.82
N TYR A 621 -16.90 27.91 20.30
CA TYR A 621 -15.50 27.71 20.71
C TYR A 621 -15.29 27.97 22.20
N GLU A 622 -15.83 29.08 22.73
CA GLU A 622 -15.71 29.44 24.14
C GLU A 622 -16.40 28.40 25.05
N SER A 623 -17.59 27.96 24.67
CA SER A 623 -18.34 26.93 25.41
C SER A 623 -17.60 25.59 25.41
N LEU A 624 -17.10 25.16 24.26
CA LEU A 624 -16.35 23.91 24.14
C LEU A 624 -15.02 23.97 24.89
N GLU A 625 -14.30 25.10 24.82
CA GLU A 625 -13.07 25.32 25.59
C GLU A 625 -13.33 25.24 27.10
N HIS A 626 -14.39 25.89 27.59
CA HIS A 626 -14.76 25.83 29.00
C HIS A 626 -15.03 24.40 29.46
N ARG A 627 -15.76 23.61 28.65
CA ARG A 627 -16.04 22.21 28.93
C ARG A 627 -14.77 21.34 28.93
N ILE A 628 -13.87 21.55 27.97
CA ILE A 628 -12.58 20.85 27.90
C ILE A 628 -11.72 21.15 29.14
N ARG A 629 -11.66 22.41 29.57
CA ARG A 629 -10.89 22.82 30.77
C ARG A 629 -11.43 22.24 32.08
N ALA A 630 -12.68 21.76 32.10
CA ALA A 630 -13.28 21.10 33.24
C ALA A 630 -12.96 19.59 33.33
N LEU A 631 -12.26 19.03 32.34
CA LEU A 631 -11.84 17.62 32.37
C LEU A 631 -10.88 17.36 33.54
N PRO A 632 -11.03 16.21 34.24
CA PRO A 632 -10.33 15.96 35.49
C PRO A 632 -8.84 15.65 35.31
N ARG A 633 -8.39 15.35 34.09
CA ARG A 633 -7.04 14.88 33.81
C ARG A 633 -6.37 15.75 32.76
N GLU A 634 -5.17 16.21 33.09
CA GLU A 634 -4.40 17.16 32.28
C GLU A 634 -4.18 16.68 30.84
N GLY A 635 -3.81 15.40 30.65
CA GLY A 635 -3.60 14.83 29.31
C GLY A 635 -4.84 14.85 28.40
N GLU A 636 -6.04 14.73 28.97
CA GLU A 636 -7.29 14.83 28.20
C GLU A 636 -7.56 16.29 27.81
N THR A 637 -7.39 17.20 28.76
CA THR A 637 -7.51 18.64 28.55
C THR A 637 -6.55 19.12 27.46
N GLU A 638 -5.26 18.75 27.54
CA GLU A 638 -4.27 19.10 26.53
C GLU A 638 -4.63 18.57 25.15
N PHE A 639 -4.99 17.28 25.05
CA PHE A 639 -5.38 16.66 23.79
C PHE A 639 -6.49 17.46 23.10
N PHE A 640 -7.59 17.72 23.80
CA PHE A 640 -8.73 18.41 23.18
C PHE A 640 -8.46 19.90 22.94
N LEU A 641 -7.67 20.59 23.76
CA LEU A 641 -7.29 21.98 23.50
C LEU A 641 -6.42 22.10 22.25
N GLU A 642 -5.48 21.18 22.03
CA GLU A 642 -4.66 21.18 20.80
C GLU A 642 -5.50 20.88 19.56
N ILE A 643 -6.47 19.96 19.64
CA ILE A 643 -7.42 19.71 18.55
C ILE A 643 -8.30 20.95 18.31
N LEU A 644 -8.77 21.62 19.37
CA LEU A 644 -9.57 22.85 19.25
C LEU A 644 -8.79 23.95 18.54
N GLU A 645 -7.51 24.11 18.87
CA GLU A 645 -6.62 25.07 18.23
C GLU A 645 -6.34 24.71 16.76
N ALA A 646 -6.16 23.42 16.45
CA ALA A 646 -6.07 22.96 15.07
C ALA A 646 -7.34 23.25 14.25
N CYS A 647 -8.52 23.11 14.88
CA CYS A 647 -9.80 23.47 14.28
C CYS A 647 -9.91 24.99 14.05
N ARG A 648 -9.41 25.84 14.96
CA ARG A 648 -9.36 27.30 14.78
C ARG A 648 -8.48 27.70 13.60
N LYS A 649 -7.30 27.07 13.48
CA LYS A 649 -6.37 27.27 12.37
C LYS A 649 -6.82 26.60 11.07
N GLN A 650 -7.91 25.83 11.10
CA GLN A 650 -8.47 25.09 9.97
C GLN A 650 -7.49 24.06 9.35
N ILE A 651 -6.55 23.59 10.16
CA ILE A 651 -5.53 22.61 9.77
C ILE A 651 -6.08 21.18 9.89
N PHE A 652 -7.06 20.97 10.79
CA PHE A 652 -7.67 19.67 11.06
C PHE A 652 -8.53 19.13 9.91
#